data_AF-A0A971AV85-F1
#
_entry.id   AF-A0A971AV85-F1
#
_cell.length_a   1.000
_cell.length_b   1.000
_cell.length_c   1.000
_cell.angle_alpha   90.00
_cell.angle_beta   90.00
_cell.angle_gamma   90.00
#
_symmetry.space_group_name_H-M   'P 1'
#
loop_
_entity.id
_entity.type
_entity.pdbx_description
1 polymer ?
#
loop_
_entity_poly.entity_id
_entity_poly.type
_entity_poly.pdbx_seq_one_letter_code
_entity_poly.pdbx_strand_id
1 'polypeptide(L)'
;MASTKHLGRREFLRLSAMAAVGAVAASCAKPTPEVIEKPVTVVVEKEVAVEKQVLQTVVVEKQVPVEKVVKETVVVEKAVEVEKVVKETVIVEKEVVSSQLREAPMLAELVAAGKLPPVDERMPLKPKVCNEMPPSQLAFQVGRYGGTIRTLTSSANWDTDIFVMCNEPLINTPGILGEEITGNICDAFQVNAEQTEFTFHMREGIKWSDGTPVTTEDVRFAYEDVMMNTDLTARPPTWLRSGNKGTGTPYVVKVKDDYTFTISFDKPYGGFLLVLGISGWRSYIEVLKPAHYLKKFHTKYASKAEIDAAIKEANVEGWPQLFALKDVTNWEMTYPPALTFPSLYPWILKETSQQGQIYERNPYYFKVDPAGNQLPYVDYLDSAYVADTEVIQMKILAGETDFSRSHPKFVKLPLYKENEEKGGFTTAMVQFHATSIDLFLNLTHVDPVWRQVVRNPDFRRALNLALDREEIIDAVLYGYASLPDFNPAEYNVEKANQLLDSIGLNKKNADGYRLGPDGQVFEIPFETGVQRTDMIPTLELVVQFWEKVGIRTTMKTIDGALWTQRSAANELKATIYWVEALWYNSPVGINLWAPLWDQWWNTGGAEGEEPPQDVKDLLDVRATITTLPPAEGIKAYAEMKKLVADQIYFFVPVEKVLQPLIFSKRLGNVSDSPDAIAIGVNFSAEQFYFKS
;
A
#
# COMPACT_ATOMS: atom_id res chain seq x y z
N MET A 1 16.83 -25.55 -55.34
CA MET A 1 16.15 -25.90 -54.09
C MET A 1 16.88 -25.23 -52.95
N ALA A 2 16.34 -24.13 -52.44
CA ALA A 2 16.86 -23.46 -51.25
C ALA A 2 15.69 -23.30 -50.28
N SER A 3 15.86 -23.88 -49.09
CA SER A 3 14.87 -23.93 -48.02
C SER A 3 14.70 -22.55 -47.40
N THR A 4 13.50 -21.99 -47.50
CA THR A 4 13.06 -20.83 -46.72
C THR A 4 12.77 -21.31 -45.28
N LYS A 5 13.65 -20.95 -44.34
CA LYS A 5 13.36 -21.04 -42.90
C LYS A 5 12.29 -20.00 -42.56
N HIS A 6 11.15 -20.46 -42.06
CA HIS A 6 10.19 -19.60 -41.37
C HIS A 6 10.78 -19.16 -40.03
N LEU A 7 10.91 -17.85 -39.82
CA LEU A 7 11.18 -17.30 -38.50
C LEU A 7 9.96 -17.53 -37.60
N GLY A 8 10.21 -18.02 -36.38
CA GLY A 8 9.16 -18.22 -35.39
C GLY A 8 8.69 -16.89 -34.78
N ARG A 9 7.44 -16.84 -34.31
CA ARG A 9 6.82 -15.67 -33.62
C ARG A 9 7.70 -15.09 -32.50
N ARG A 10 8.49 -15.94 -31.84
CA ARG A 10 9.45 -15.59 -30.77
C ARG A 10 10.67 -14.80 -31.27
N GLU A 11 11.14 -15.04 -32.49
CA GLU A 11 12.26 -14.31 -33.12
C GLU A 11 11.78 -12.97 -33.69
N PHE A 12 10.56 -12.93 -34.24
CA PHE A 12 9.94 -11.69 -34.72
C PHE A 12 9.76 -10.66 -33.57
N LEU A 13 9.24 -11.09 -32.42
CA LEU A 13 9.02 -10.19 -31.27
C LEU A 13 10.33 -9.68 -30.63
N ARG A 14 11.39 -10.50 -30.62
CA ARG A 14 12.72 -10.06 -30.14
C ARG A 14 13.38 -9.03 -31.08
N LEU A 15 13.16 -9.16 -32.40
CA LEU A 15 13.68 -8.20 -33.39
C LEU A 15 12.96 -6.84 -33.32
N SER A 16 11.67 -6.82 -32.98
CA SER A 16 10.90 -5.58 -32.80
C SER A 16 11.35 -4.77 -31.56
N ALA A 17 11.85 -5.44 -30.52
CA ALA A 17 12.32 -4.78 -29.28
C ALA A 17 13.71 -4.13 -29.40
N MET A 18 14.52 -4.49 -30.42
CA MET A 18 15.87 -3.94 -30.60
C MET A 18 15.95 -2.78 -31.62
N ALA A 19 14.84 -2.36 -32.23
CA ALA A 19 14.84 -1.33 -33.29
C ALA A 19 14.54 0.11 -32.81
N ALA A 20 14.47 0.36 -31.50
CA ALA A 20 14.19 1.69 -30.94
C ALA A 20 15.42 2.43 -30.38
N VAL A 21 16.63 2.02 -30.76
CA VAL A 21 17.87 2.74 -30.40
C VAL A 21 18.66 3.04 -31.68
N GLY A 22 18.47 4.24 -32.24
CA GLY A 22 19.36 4.73 -33.28
C GLY A 22 18.77 5.81 -34.18
N ALA A 23 18.82 7.07 -33.75
CA ALA A 23 19.28 8.22 -34.56
C ALA A 23 19.03 9.53 -33.79
N VAL A 24 20.07 10.09 -33.16
CA VAL A 24 20.12 11.52 -32.83
C VAL A 24 21.42 12.08 -33.38
N ALA A 25 21.30 12.95 -34.39
CA ALA A 25 22.37 13.84 -34.80
C ALA A 25 21.82 15.19 -35.27
N ALA A 26 22.16 16.20 -34.48
CA ALA A 26 22.46 17.59 -34.83
C ALA A 26 21.34 18.52 -35.40
N SER A 27 20.92 19.48 -34.58
CA SER A 27 21.04 20.90 -34.92
C SER A 27 21.12 21.76 -33.66
N CYS A 28 22.23 22.46 -33.48
CA CYS A 28 22.52 23.33 -32.34
C CYS A 28 21.84 24.70 -32.48
N ALA A 29 21.19 25.16 -31.40
CA ALA A 29 21.18 26.56 -30.98
C ALA A 29 21.08 26.57 -29.45
N LYS A 30 22.14 27.03 -28.76
CA LYS A 30 22.21 27.08 -27.29
C LYS A 30 21.40 28.27 -26.75
N PRO A 31 20.49 28.08 -25.78
CA PRO A 31 20.21 29.08 -24.77
C PRO A 31 21.25 28.99 -23.65
N THR A 32 21.56 30.14 -23.07
CA THR A 32 22.49 30.35 -21.95
C THR A 32 22.14 29.46 -20.75
N PRO A 33 23.10 28.79 -20.09
CA PRO A 33 22.80 27.95 -18.94
C PRO A 33 22.47 28.82 -17.73
N GLU A 34 21.24 28.72 -17.23
CA GLU A 34 20.94 29.04 -15.84
C GLU A 34 21.60 27.98 -14.95
N VAL A 35 22.34 28.43 -13.96
CA VAL A 35 22.98 27.58 -12.96
C VAL A 35 21.88 27.07 -12.04
N ILE A 36 21.39 25.86 -12.31
CA ILE A 36 20.58 25.10 -11.36
C ILE A 36 21.55 24.43 -10.39
N GLU A 37 21.64 24.98 -9.17
CA GLU A 37 22.35 24.31 -8.09
C GLU A 37 21.66 22.98 -7.79
N LYS A 38 22.44 21.89 -7.81
CA LYS A 38 21.92 20.55 -7.47
C LYS A 38 21.49 20.53 -5.99
N PRO A 39 20.40 19.83 -5.64
CA PRO A 39 20.09 19.57 -4.24
C PRO A 39 21.26 18.82 -3.58
N VAL A 40 21.69 19.28 -2.42
CA VAL A 40 22.68 18.60 -1.57
C VAL A 40 21.95 18.14 -0.32
N THR A 41 21.78 16.83 -0.16
CA THR A 41 21.34 16.24 1.10
C THR A 41 22.48 16.40 2.11
N VAL A 42 22.24 17.14 3.20
CA VAL A 42 23.21 17.29 4.29
C VAL A 42 22.69 16.53 5.50
N VAL A 43 23.30 15.38 5.78
CA VAL A 43 23.10 14.68 7.06
C VAL A 43 23.92 15.42 8.11
N VAL A 44 23.26 16.04 9.08
CA VAL A 44 23.95 16.65 10.22
C VAL A 44 23.93 15.63 11.37
N GLU A 45 25.05 14.92 11.56
CA GLU A 45 25.26 14.16 12.79
C GLU A 45 25.63 15.14 13.91
N LYS A 46 24.82 15.21 14.97
CA LYS A 46 25.18 15.93 16.19
C LYS A 46 25.52 14.92 17.28
N GLU A 47 26.72 15.04 17.84
CA GLU A 47 27.12 14.27 19.02
C GLU A 47 26.66 15.01 20.28
N VAL A 48 25.85 14.34 21.11
CA VAL A 48 25.48 14.83 22.43
C VAL A 48 26.01 13.84 23.46
N ALA A 49 26.87 14.32 24.36
CA ALA A 49 27.38 13.54 25.49
C ALA A 49 26.32 13.46 26.59
N VAL A 50 25.97 12.26 27.02
CA VAL A 50 25.08 12.02 28.17
C VAL A 50 25.84 11.18 29.19
N GLU A 51 26.03 11.71 30.40
CA GLU A 51 26.60 10.97 31.53
C GLU A 51 25.57 9.99 32.11
N LYS A 52 25.92 8.71 32.19
CA LYS A 52 25.11 7.69 32.87
C LYS A 52 25.98 6.89 33.84
N GLN A 53 25.54 6.76 35.09
CA GLN A 53 26.16 5.87 36.06
C GLN A 53 25.71 4.42 35.78
N VAL A 54 26.66 3.52 35.58
CA VAL A 54 26.40 2.07 35.42
C VAL A 54 26.96 1.34 36.63
N LEU A 55 26.14 0.51 37.28
CA LEU A 55 26.60 -0.38 38.35
C LEU A 55 27.22 -1.63 37.73
N GLN A 56 28.53 -1.83 37.94
CA GLN A 56 29.26 -3.01 37.52
C GLN A 56 29.39 -3.98 38.71
N THR A 57 28.90 -5.20 38.53
CA THR A 57 29.00 -6.26 39.53
C THR A 57 30.39 -6.92 39.47
N VAL A 58 31.14 -6.91 40.58
CA VAL A 58 32.46 -7.55 40.69
C VAL A 58 32.39 -8.68 41.72
N VAL A 59 32.83 -9.88 41.33
CA VAL A 59 32.90 -11.05 42.21
C VAL A 59 34.30 -11.14 42.81
N VAL A 60 34.41 -11.14 44.14
CA VAL A 60 35.70 -11.25 44.84
C VAL A 60 35.74 -12.56 45.64
N GLU A 61 36.65 -13.47 45.29
CA GLU A 61 36.93 -14.67 46.10
C GLU A 61 37.91 -14.33 47.23
N LYS A 62 37.50 -14.49 48.48
CA LYS A 62 38.35 -14.25 49.66
C LYS A 62 38.93 -15.57 50.15
N GLN A 63 40.26 -15.70 50.15
CA GLN A 63 40.93 -16.86 50.78
C GLN A 63 41.18 -16.60 52.27
N VAL A 64 40.72 -17.52 53.12
CA VAL A 64 41.01 -17.55 54.56
C VAL A 64 41.77 -18.85 54.85
N PRO A 65 42.88 -18.84 55.60
CA PRO A 65 43.61 -20.06 55.93
C PRO A 65 42.95 -20.79 57.11
N VAL A 66 42.76 -22.11 56.95
CA VAL A 66 42.71 -23.21 57.95
C VAL A 66 41.49 -24.14 57.77
N GLU A 67 41.82 -25.42 57.56
CA GLU A 67 41.07 -26.69 57.64
C GLU A 67 39.52 -26.69 57.77
N LYS A 68 38.81 -26.29 56.72
CA LYS A 68 37.72 -27.06 56.07
C LYS A 68 37.13 -26.22 54.93
N VAL A 69 36.98 -26.84 53.76
CA VAL A 69 36.57 -26.16 52.53
C VAL A 69 35.10 -25.76 52.58
N VAL A 70 34.83 -24.45 52.63
CA VAL A 70 33.59 -23.83 52.13
C VAL A 70 34.02 -22.56 51.39
N LYS A 71 33.74 -22.47 50.07
CA LYS A 71 33.96 -21.25 49.29
C LYS A 71 32.73 -20.35 49.48
N GLU A 72 32.93 -19.14 49.98
CA GLU A 72 31.90 -18.11 50.05
C GLU A 72 32.17 -17.05 48.97
N THR A 73 31.22 -16.86 48.06
CA THR A 73 31.30 -15.91 46.96
C THR A 73 30.56 -14.63 47.36
N VAL A 74 31.27 -13.51 47.51
CA VAL A 74 30.66 -12.22 47.82
C VAL A 74 30.58 -11.37 46.55
N VAL A 75 29.38 -10.91 46.22
CA VAL A 75 29.08 -10.05 45.07
C VAL A 75 29.05 -8.60 45.54
N VAL A 76 29.90 -7.74 44.95
CA VAL A 76 29.94 -6.30 45.28
C VAL A 76 29.66 -5.49 44.01
N GLU A 77 28.66 -4.60 44.05
CA GLU A 77 28.35 -3.68 42.96
C GLU A 77 29.18 -2.39 43.11
N LYS A 78 29.92 -2.02 42.06
CA LYS A 78 30.72 -0.79 42.01
C LYS A 78 30.19 0.10 40.88
N ALA A 79 29.85 1.35 41.19
CA ALA A 79 29.47 2.32 40.18
C ALA A 79 30.69 2.70 39.32
N VAL A 80 30.55 2.61 38.00
CA VAL A 80 31.53 3.07 37.01
C VAL A 80 30.84 4.09 36.11
N GLU A 81 31.44 5.27 35.96
CA GLU A 81 31.00 6.30 35.02
C GLU A 81 31.48 5.92 33.62
N VAL A 82 30.54 5.75 32.68
CA VAL A 82 30.84 5.48 31.28
C VAL A 82 30.21 6.57 30.44
N GLU A 83 31.05 7.33 29.74
CA GLU A 83 30.63 8.35 28.79
C GLU A 83 30.11 7.64 27.52
N LYS A 84 28.79 7.69 27.28
CA LYS A 84 28.20 7.13 26.05
C LYS A 84 27.86 8.29 25.11
N VAL A 85 28.56 8.37 23.99
CA VAL A 85 28.25 9.30 22.90
C VAL A 85 26.96 8.84 22.23
N VAL A 86 25.90 9.64 22.29
CA VAL A 86 24.65 9.38 21.57
C VAL A 86 24.72 10.13 20.23
N LYS A 87 24.59 9.39 19.13
CA LYS A 87 24.44 9.97 17.79
C LYS A 87 22.98 10.36 17.57
N GLU A 88 22.70 11.65 17.58
CA GLU A 88 21.39 12.20 17.22
C GLU A 88 21.34 12.35 15.69
N THR A 89 20.42 11.65 15.03
CA THR A 89 20.21 11.78 13.58
C THR A 89 19.09 12.80 13.36
N VAL A 90 19.46 14.02 12.95
CA VAL A 90 18.48 15.02 12.50
C VAL A 90 18.55 15.06 10.97
N ILE A 91 17.49 14.59 10.31
CA ILE A 91 17.34 14.74 8.86
C ILE A 91 16.79 16.15 8.62
N VAL A 92 17.64 17.07 8.14
CA VAL A 92 17.23 18.41 7.72
C VAL A 92 17.43 18.53 6.22
N GLU A 93 16.34 18.39 5.46
CA GLU A 93 16.35 18.73 4.04
C GLU A 93 16.37 20.25 3.89
N LYS A 94 17.41 20.76 3.23
CA LYS A 94 17.49 22.16 2.84
C LYS A 94 16.95 22.30 1.43
N GLU A 95 15.63 22.31 1.31
CA GLU A 95 14.96 22.53 0.02
C GLU A 95 15.05 24.01 -0.37
N VAL A 96 15.59 24.29 -1.55
CA VAL A 96 15.63 25.64 -2.13
C VAL A 96 14.29 25.89 -2.82
N VAL A 97 13.37 26.55 -2.13
CA VAL A 97 12.13 27.06 -2.73
C VAL A 97 12.39 28.47 -3.26
N SER A 98 11.87 28.79 -4.44
CA SER A 98 11.68 30.18 -4.85
C SER A 98 10.99 30.96 -3.72
N SER A 99 11.49 32.13 -3.34
CA SER A 99 10.85 32.97 -2.32
C SER A 99 9.49 33.51 -2.74
N GLN A 100 9.10 33.36 -4.02
CA GLN A 100 7.84 33.81 -4.57
C GLN A 100 6.94 32.62 -4.89
N LEU A 101 5.81 32.54 -4.18
CA LEU A 101 4.75 31.57 -4.44
C LEU A 101 3.90 32.00 -5.65
N ARG A 102 3.39 31.00 -6.36
CA ARG A 102 2.52 31.16 -7.51
C ARG A 102 1.30 30.27 -7.36
N GLU A 103 0.19 30.68 -7.96
CA GLU A 103 -1.07 29.97 -7.92
C GLU A 103 -1.63 29.77 -9.32
N ALA A 104 -2.56 28.83 -9.45
CA ALA A 104 -3.23 28.60 -10.72
C ALA A 104 -4.11 29.79 -11.12
N PRO A 105 -4.29 30.05 -12.43
CA PRO A 105 -5.12 31.15 -12.91
C PRO A 105 -6.54 31.17 -12.33
N MET A 106 -7.19 30.01 -12.19
CA MET A 106 -8.52 29.94 -11.59
C MET A 106 -8.57 30.41 -10.12
N LEU A 107 -7.48 30.22 -9.36
CA LEU A 107 -7.40 30.69 -7.97
C LEU A 107 -7.11 32.20 -7.95
N ALA A 108 -6.23 32.68 -8.82
CA ALA A 108 -5.96 34.11 -8.96
C ALA A 108 -7.22 34.92 -9.30
N GLU A 109 -8.14 34.36 -10.10
CA GLU A 109 -9.46 34.96 -10.37
C GLU A 109 -10.33 35.04 -9.10
N LEU A 110 -10.32 34.01 -8.25
CA LEU A 110 -11.03 34.04 -6.97
C LEU A 110 -10.43 35.04 -5.99
N VAL A 111 -9.11 35.17 -5.96
CA VAL A 111 -8.40 36.19 -5.16
C VAL A 111 -8.76 37.59 -5.64
N ALA A 112 -8.70 37.84 -6.95
CA ALA A 112 -9.10 39.11 -7.54
C ALA A 112 -10.58 39.45 -7.27
N ALA A 113 -11.44 38.44 -7.17
CA ALA A 113 -12.85 38.59 -6.80
C ALA A 113 -13.11 38.72 -5.28
N GLY A 114 -12.07 38.65 -4.44
CA GLY A 114 -12.20 38.70 -2.97
C GLY A 114 -12.87 37.46 -2.35
N LYS A 115 -12.89 36.34 -3.08
CA LYS A 115 -13.51 35.07 -2.65
C LYS A 115 -12.51 34.08 -2.06
N LEU A 116 -11.22 34.35 -2.21
CA LEU A 116 -10.13 33.51 -1.72
C LEU A 116 -8.97 34.39 -1.24
N PRO A 117 -8.30 34.06 -0.12
CA PRO A 117 -7.08 34.76 0.29
C PRO A 117 -5.94 34.56 -0.73
N PRO A 118 -4.99 35.51 -0.84
CA PRO A 118 -3.82 35.34 -1.71
C PRO A 118 -3.00 34.12 -1.31
N VAL A 119 -2.22 33.56 -2.24
CA VAL A 119 -1.47 32.31 -2.04
C VAL A 119 -0.58 32.32 -0.80
N ASP A 120 0.06 33.45 -0.48
CA ASP A 120 0.94 33.59 0.68
C ASP A 120 0.20 33.44 2.03
N GLU A 121 -1.10 33.76 2.06
CA GLU A 121 -1.94 33.58 3.26
C GLU A 121 -2.54 32.16 3.34
N ARG A 122 -2.66 31.48 2.20
CA ARG A 122 -3.19 30.12 2.12
C ARG A 122 -2.14 29.09 2.52
N MET A 123 -0.91 29.26 2.04
CA MET A 123 0.19 28.31 2.24
C MET A 123 0.72 28.28 3.69
N PRO A 124 1.28 27.15 4.14
CA PRO A 124 2.04 27.10 5.39
C PRO A 124 3.35 27.90 5.28
N LEU A 125 3.95 28.24 6.42
CA LEU A 125 5.22 28.98 6.48
C LEU A 125 6.37 28.25 5.76
N LYS A 126 6.33 26.92 5.79
CA LYS A 126 7.25 26.04 5.08
C LYS A 126 6.44 25.07 4.21
N PRO A 127 6.10 25.44 2.97
CA PRO A 127 5.46 24.53 2.02
C PRO A 127 6.30 23.27 1.78
N LYS A 128 5.64 22.17 1.43
CA LYS A 128 6.34 20.95 1.00
C LYS A 128 6.78 21.11 -0.43
N VAL A 129 8.04 20.86 -0.77
CA VAL A 129 8.42 20.66 -2.17
C VAL A 129 8.06 19.23 -2.59
N CYS A 130 7.47 19.07 -3.78
CA CYS A 130 7.13 17.75 -4.31
C CYS A 130 8.39 16.89 -4.52
N ASN A 131 8.34 15.66 -4.01
CA ASN A 131 9.39 14.65 -4.07
C ASN A 131 8.81 13.22 -3.94
N GLU A 132 7.56 13.04 -4.37
CA GLU A 132 6.78 11.80 -4.26
C GLU A 132 7.39 10.66 -5.09
N MET A 133 8.17 11.01 -6.11
CA MET A 133 8.90 10.08 -6.96
C MET A 133 10.41 10.35 -6.88
N PRO A 134 11.25 9.34 -6.70
CA PRO A 134 12.69 9.52 -6.68
C PRO A 134 13.20 9.90 -8.09
N PRO A 135 14.32 10.63 -8.20
CA PRO A 135 14.89 11.02 -9.50
C PRO A 135 15.24 9.84 -10.42
N SER A 136 15.46 8.65 -9.86
CA SER A 136 15.69 7.41 -10.62
C SER A 136 14.43 6.92 -11.35
N GLN A 137 13.25 7.25 -10.85
CA GLN A 137 11.96 6.83 -11.42
C GLN A 137 11.29 7.96 -12.21
N LEU A 138 11.58 9.24 -11.92
CA LEU A 138 11.00 10.37 -12.63
C LEU A 138 12.00 11.52 -12.82
N ALA A 139 12.22 11.90 -14.07
CA ALA A 139 12.88 13.17 -14.40
C ALA A 139 11.86 14.32 -14.30
N PHE A 140 11.68 14.85 -13.10
CA PHE A 140 10.70 15.91 -12.81
C PHE A 140 10.89 17.16 -13.68
N GLN A 141 9.79 17.74 -14.11
CA GLN A 141 9.75 19.03 -14.80
C GLN A 141 8.74 19.97 -14.16
N VAL A 142 9.09 21.27 -14.09
CA VAL A 142 8.14 22.31 -13.70
C VAL A 142 7.02 22.38 -14.74
N GLY A 143 5.81 22.07 -14.28
CA GLY A 143 4.60 21.98 -15.09
C GLY A 143 3.91 23.32 -15.35
N ARG A 144 2.76 23.24 -16.01
CA ARG A 144 1.86 24.37 -16.28
C ARG A 144 0.50 24.11 -15.65
N TYR A 145 -0.11 25.16 -15.14
CA TYR A 145 -1.46 25.10 -14.60
C TYR A 145 -2.51 24.86 -15.68
N GLY A 146 -3.59 24.18 -15.28
CA GLY A 146 -4.78 24.05 -16.10
C GLY A 146 -5.12 22.62 -16.48
N GLY A 147 -6.35 22.45 -16.94
CA GLY A 147 -6.84 21.23 -17.57
C GLY A 147 -7.56 20.29 -16.62
N THR A 148 -8.01 19.18 -17.20
CA THR A 148 -8.81 18.15 -16.53
C THR A 148 -8.22 16.79 -16.87
N ILE A 149 -7.83 16.01 -15.86
CA ILE A 149 -7.51 14.59 -16.07
C ILE A 149 -8.81 13.80 -16.08
N ARG A 150 -9.07 13.10 -17.18
CA ARG A 150 -10.23 12.19 -17.30
C ARG A 150 -9.86 10.79 -16.85
N THR A 151 -10.61 10.22 -15.90
CA THR A 151 -10.58 8.81 -15.50
C THR A 151 -11.93 8.14 -15.81
N LEU A 152 -12.02 6.82 -15.64
CA LEU A 152 -13.21 6.04 -15.94
C LEU A 152 -13.45 5.04 -14.82
N THR A 153 -14.71 4.83 -14.46
CA THR A 153 -15.11 3.74 -13.55
C THR A 153 -16.46 3.15 -13.94
N SER A 154 -16.67 1.86 -13.64
CA SER A 154 -17.98 1.21 -13.74
C SER A 154 -18.75 1.18 -12.41
N SER A 155 -18.26 1.90 -11.39
CA SER A 155 -18.81 1.85 -10.04
C SER A 155 -19.03 3.26 -9.48
N ALA A 156 -20.24 3.53 -9.00
CA ALA A 156 -20.64 4.88 -8.59
C ALA A 156 -19.84 5.47 -7.42
N ASN A 157 -19.30 4.62 -6.54
CA ASN A 157 -18.56 5.08 -5.37
C ASN A 157 -17.14 4.52 -5.36
N TRP A 158 -16.59 4.11 -6.50
CA TRP A 158 -15.29 3.46 -6.53
C TRP A 158 -14.53 3.77 -7.82
N ASP A 159 -13.60 4.71 -7.75
CA ASP A 159 -12.59 4.93 -8.79
C ASP A 159 -11.20 4.75 -8.16
N THR A 160 -10.51 3.68 -8.57
CA THR A 160 -9.23 3.32 -7.98
C THR A 160 -8.10 4.27 -8.33
N ASP A 161 -8.23 4.98 -9.44
CA ASP A 161 -7.19 5.90 -9.86
C ASP A 161 -7.36 7.21 -9.08
N ILE A 162 -8.61 7.68 -8.91
CA ILE A 162 -8.92 8.87 -8.09
C ILE A 162 -8.51 8.70 -6.63
N PHE A 163 -8.88 7.60 -5.95
CA PHE A 163 -8.51 7.47 -4.53
C PHE A 163 -7.00 7.47 -4.34
N VAL A 164 -6.24 6.88 -5.27
CA VAL A 164 -4.77 6.85 -5.19
C VAL A 164 -4.19 8.24 -5.47
N MET A 165 -4.73 8.99 -6.44
CA MET A 165 -4.27 10.36 -6.75
C MET A 165 -4.47 11.31 -5.57
N CYS A 166 -5.48 11.07 -4.74
CA CYS A 166 -5.81 11.94 -3.62
C CYS A 166 -5.26 11.46 -2.28
N ASN A 167 -4.75 10.23 -2.16
CA ASN A 167 -4.26 9.73 -0.88
C ASN A 167 -3.04 10.54 -0.43
N GLU A 168 -3.08 11.04 0.81
CA GLU A 168 -2.07 11.93 1.36
C GLU A 168 -1.57 11.37 2.71
N PRO A 169 -0.28 11.10 2.88
CA PRO A 169 0.24 10.46 4.08
C PRO A 169 0.71 11.49 5.13
N LEU A 170 0.99 11.05 6.36
CA LEU A 170 1.50 11.99 7.37
C LEU A 170 2.96 12.40 7.09
N ILE A 171 3.75 11.45 6.61
CA ILE A 171 5.14 11.59 6.14
C ILE A 171 5.26 10.97 4.75
N ASN A 172 6.27 11.31 3.97
CA ASN A 172 6.38 10.83 2.59
C ASN A 172 7.39 9.66 2.47
N THR A 173 7.12 8.77 1.53
CA THR A 173 8.05 7.71 1.11
C THR A 173 8.20 7.78 -0.41
N PRO A 174 9.21 8.50 -0.95
CA PRO A 174 9.41 8.61 -2.39
C PRO A 174 9.41 7.23 -3.06
N GLY A 175 8.57 7.05 -4.09
CA GLY A 175 8.44 5.75 -4.78
C GLY A 175 7.77 4.65 -3.93
N ILE A 176 7.07 5.03 -2.86
CA ILE A 176 6.20 4.24 -1.97
C ILE A 176 6.81 3.11 -1.14
N LEU A 177 8.04 2.65 -1.40
CA LEU A 177 8.61 1.47 -0.70
C LEU A 177 9.28 1.79 0.66
N GLY A 178 9.51 3.06 0.96
CA GLY A 178 10.19 3.49 2.19
C GLY A 178 11.70 3.29 2.18
N GLU A 179 12.33 3.29 1.01
CA GLU A 179 13.80 3.38 0.87
C GLU A 179 14.33 4.68 1.49
N GLU A 180 13.56 5.75 1.31
CA GLU A 180 13.73 7.05 1.94
C GLU A 180 12.41 7.46 2.62
N ILE A 181 12.53 8.21 3.72
CA ILE A 181 11.38 8.76 4.44
C ILE A 181 11.63 10.26 4.62
N THR A 182 10.77 11.09 4.04
CA THR A 182 10.89 12.56 4.07
C THR A 182 9.67 13.19 4.73
N GLY A 183 9.72 14.50 5.00
CA GLY A 183 8.58 15.22 5.55
C GLY A 183 7.40 15.28 4.57
N ASN A 184 6.17 15.20 5.08
CA ASN A 184 4.95 15.48 4.33
C ASN A 184 4.08 16.52 5.05
N ILE A 185 2.95 16.15 5.66
CA ILE A 185 2.16 17.06 6.52
C ILE A 185 2.97 17.45 7.77
N CYS A 186 3.69 16.48 8.33
CA CYS A 186 4.77 16.73 9.27
C CYS A 186 6.05 17.05 8.48
N ASP A 187 6.63 18.23 8.68
CA ASP A 187 7.83 18.65 7.97
C ASP A 187 9.11 18.00 8.53
N ALA A 188 9.05 17.57 9.80
CA ALA A 188 10.12 16.88 10.48
C ALA A 188 9.56 15.88 11.51
N PHE A 189 10.38 14.88 11.83
CA PHE A 189 10.13 13.93 12.90
C PHE A 189 11.45 13.53 13.58
N GLN A 190 11.36 13.07 14.83
CA GLN A 190 12.47 12.47 15.56
C GLN A 190 12.04 11.14 16.15
N VAL A 191 12.95 10.17 16.12
CA VAL A 191 12.77 8.85 16.73
C VAL A 191 13.84 8.67 17.79
N ASN A 192 13.47 8.29 19.01
CA ASN A 192 14.45 8.00 20.04
C ASN A 192 15.25 6.73 19.73
N ALA A 193 16.40 6.54 20.39
CA ALA A 193 17.29 5.41 20.13
C ALA A 193 16.62 4.05 20.37
N GLU A 194 15.66 3.99 21.30
CA GLU A 194 14.91 2.79 21.64
C GLU A 194 13.74 2.52 20.67
N GLN A 195 13.44 3.44 19.74
CA GLN A 195 12.34 3.35 18.76
C GLN A 195 10.96 3.20 19.43
N THR A 196 10.79 3.79 20.61
CA THR A 196 9.55 3.77 21.41
C THR A 196 8.83 5.10 21.38
N GLU A 197 9.49 6.18 20.96
CA GLU A 197 8.95 7.54 20.97
C GLU A 197 9.23 8.23 19.64
N PHE A 198 8.17 8.76 19.03
CA PHE A 198 8.17 9.42 17.73
C PHE A 198 7.60 10.82 17.91
N THR A 199 8.46 11.84 17.88
CA THR A 199 8.04 13.24 17.93
C THR A 199 7.84 13.75 16.51
N PHE A 200 6.72 14.41 16.26
CA PHE A 200 6.35 14.95 14.96
C PHE A 200 6.16 16.46 15.04
N HIS A 201 6.67 17.18 14.04
CA HIS A 201 6.46 18.61 13.85
C HIS A 201 5.62 18.82 12.59
N MET A 202 4.42 19.36 12.77
CA MET A 202 3.50 19.73 11.70
C MET A 202 3.94 21.02 11.02
N ARG A 203 3.63 21.17 9.73
CA ARG A 203 3.85 22.43 9.01
C ARG A 203 3.00 23.56 9.61
N GLU A 204 3.66 24.54 10.22
CA GLU A 204 2.96 25.71 10.77
C GLU A 204 2.20 26.48 9.67
N GLY A 205 0.94 26.80 9.94
CA GLY A 205 0.06 27.52 9.02
C GLY A 205 -0.64 26.65 7.96
N ILE A 206 -0.50 25.31 8.02
CA ILE A 206 -1.28 24.39 7.19
C ILE A 206 -2.78 24.52 7.48
N LYS A 207 -3.60 24.39 6.43
CA LYS A 207 -5.05 24.58 6.50
C LYS A 207 -5.78 23.43 5.80
N TRP A 208 -6.95 23.08 6.32
CA TRP A 208 -7.90 22.21 5.66
C TRP A 208 -8.41 22.88 4.37
N SER A 209 -9.02 22.10 3.47
CA SER A 209 -9.55 22.62 2.20
C SER A 209 -10.64 23.69 2.33
N ASP A 210 -11.22 23.87 3.53
CA ASP A 210 -12.16 24.95 3.83
C ASP A 210 -11.49 26.20 4.42
N GLY A 211 -10.16 26.20 4.56
CA GLY A 211 -9.36 27.29 5.10
C GLY A 211 -9.19 27.27 6.62
N THR A 212 -9.81 26.33 7.33
CA THR A 212 -9.62 26.19 8.78
C THR A 212 -8.19 25.76 9.09
N PRO A 213 -7.49 26.40 10.04
CA PRO A 213 -6.15 25.98 10.46
C PRO A 213 -6.14 24.53 10.95
N VAL A 214 -5.09 23.81 10.59
CA VAL A 214 -4.84 22.44 11.05
C VAL A 214 -3.85 22.52 12.22
N THR A 215 -4.22 21.98 13.38
CA THR A 215 -3.36 22.02 14.58
C THR A 215 -3.37 20.68 15.31
N THR A 216 -2.58 20.56 16.38
CA THR A 216 -2.61 19.38 17.26
C THR A 216 -3.95 19.15 17.96
N GLU A 217 -4.92 20.07 17.88
CA GLU A 217 -6.30 19.79 18.29
C GLU A 217 -6.95 18.73 17.39
N ASP A 218 -6.62 18.71 16.09
CA ASP A 218 -7.08 17.69 15.14
C ASP A 218 -6.45 16.31 15.44
N VAL A 219 -5.22 16.32 15.95
CA VAL A 219 -4.52 15.11 16.44
C VAL A 219 -5.13 14.62 17.76
N ARG A 220 -5.31 15.53 18.73
CA ARG A 220 -5.93 15.22 20.03
C ARG A 220 -7.34 14.65 19.83
N PHE A 221 -8.15 15.28 18.98
CA PHE A 221 -9.50 14.82 18.67
C PHE A 221 -9.48 13.42 18.02
N ALA A 222 -8.64 13.19 17.01
CA ALA A 222 -8.53 11.88 16.37
C ALA A 222 -8.12 10.77 17.37
N TYR A 223 -7.19 11.07 18.29
CA TYR A 223 -6.76 10.12 19.30
C TYR A 223 -7.79 9.91 20.41
N GLU A 224 -8.13 10.96 21.16
CA GLU A 224 -8.93 10.85 22.39
C GLU A 224 -10.40 10.58 22.12
N ASP A 225 -10.98 11.23 21.12
CA ASP A 225 -12.42 11.25 20.90
C ASP A 225 -12.88 10.27 19.81
N VAL A 226 -11.96 9.79 18.96
CA VAL A 226 -12.27 8.81 17.90
C VAL A 226 -11.61 7.46 18.18
N MET A 227 -10.28 7.40 18.24
CA MET A 227 -9.55 6.14 18.37
C MET A 227 -9.69 5.50 19.76
N MET A 228 -9.76 6.31 20.83
CA MET A 228 -9.94 5.83 22.21
C MET A 228 -11.41 5.78 22.65
N ASN A 229 -12.35 6.20 21.79
CA ASN A 229 -13.78 6.13 22.07
C ASN A 229 -14.33 4.75 21.70
N THR A 230 -14.75 3.97 22.69
CA THR A 230 -15.20 2.58 22.49
C THR A 230 -16.51 2.41 21.72
N ASP A 231 -17.32 3.47 21.60
CA ASP A 231 -18.53 3.45 20.78
C ASP A 231 -18.19 3.52 19.28
N LEU A 232 -17.09 4.19 18.93
CA LEU A 232 -16.60 4.34 17.55
C LEU A 232 -15.56 3.29 17.20
N THR A 233 -14.61 3.09 18.10
CA THR A 233 -13.45 2.22 17.95
C THR A 233 -13.45 1.22 19.09
N ALA A 234 -14.10 0.07 18.89
CA ALA A 234 -14.18 -0.97 19.92
C ALA A 234 -12.81 -1.34 20.50
N ARG A 235 -11.79 -1.39 19.62
CA ARG A 235 -10.39 -1.65 19.96
C ARG A 235 -9.49 -0.94 18.93
N PRO A 236 -8.44 -0.20 19.35
CA PRO A 236 -7.43 0.29 18.43
C PRO A 236 -6.86 -0.85 17.57
N PRO A 237 -6.59 -0.62 16.27
CA PRO A 237 -6.08 -1.66 15.38
C PRO A 237 -4.68 -2.13 15.82
N THR A 238 -4.31 -3.35 15.46
CA THR A 238 -3.05 -3.99 15.89
C THR A 238 -1.82 -3.16 15.56
N TRP A 239 -1.79 -2.48 14.42
CA TRP A 239 -0.68 -1.63 14.00
C TRP A 239 -0.48 -0.38 14.88
N LEU A 240 -1.49 0.00 15.68
CA LEU A 240 -1.44 1.05 16.71
C LEU A 240 -1.25 0.47 18.12
N ARG A 241 -0.81 -0.79 18.22
CA ARG A 241 -0.51 -1.47 19.48
C ARG A 241 0.92 -1.99 19.46
N SER A 242 1.52 -2.09 20.64
CA SER A 242 2.87 -2.59 20.77
C SER A 242 3.02 -4.03 20.28
N GLY A 243 4.09 -4.25 19.49
CA GLY A 243 4.37 -5.54 18.86
C GLY A 243 3.40 -5.93 17.75
N ASN A 244 2.51 -5.05 17.28
CA ASN A 244 1.53 -5.38 16.24
C ASN A 244 0.67 -6.62 16.59
N LYS A 245 0.25 -6.70 17.86
CA LYS A 245 -0.54 -7.81 18.45
C LYS A 245 -1.86 -7.31 19.01
N GLY A 246 -2.90 -8.13 18.97
CA GLY A 246 -4.20 -7.82 19.59
C GLY A 246 -4.11 -7.56 21.09
N THR A 247 -3.21 -8.25 21.78
CA THR A 247 -2.92 -8.08 23.22
C THR A 247 -1.91 -6.97 23.53
N GLY A 248 -1.36 -6.31 22.51
CA GLY A 248 -0.40 -5.21 22.68
C GLY A 248 -1.04 -3.99 23.36
N THR A 249 -0.22 -3.25 24.09
CA THR A 249 -0.62 -1.98 24.71
C THR A 249 -0.89 -0.95 23.59
N PRO A 250 -2.03 -0.25 23.60
CA PRO A 250 -2.28 0.85 22.66
C PRO A 250 -1.19 1.93 22.74
N TYR A 251 -0.89 2.53 21.60
CA TYR A 251 -0.07 3.74 21.50
C TYR A 251 -0.62 4.88 22.38
N VAL A 252 0.27 5.78 22.77
CA VAL A 252 -0.07 6.99 23.54
C VAL A 252 0.33 8.23 22.76
N VAL A 253 -0.61 9.15 22.58
CA VAL A 253 -0.36 10.48 22.00
C VAL A 253 -0.21 11.52 23.10
N LYS A 254 0.81 12.38 22.97
CA LYS A 254 1.00 13.57 23.81
C LYS A 254 1.14 14.80 22.92
N VAL A 255 0.23 15.76 23.08
CA VAL A 255 0.35 17.09 22.46
C VAL A 255 1.28 17.94 23.30
N LYS A 256 2.24 18.61 22.66
CA LYS A 256 3.20 19.51 23.30
C LYS A 256 2.81 20.97 23.09
N ASP A 257 2.46 21.32 21.86
CA ASP A 257 2.04 22.66 21.42
C ASP A 257 1.17 22.53 20.16
N ASP A 258 0.78 23.65 19.55
CA ASP A 258 -0.15 23.71 18.41
C ASP A 258 0.31 22.93 17.17
N TYR A 259 1.61 22.62 17.05
CA TYR A 259 2.18 21.93 15.88
C TYR A 259 3.10 20.76 16.24
N THR A 260 3.30 20.47 17.52
CA THR A 260 4.17 19.38 17.97
C THR A 260 3.42 18.38 18.82
N PHE A 261 3.52 17.11 18.45
CA PHE A 261 2.99 16.00 19.24
C PHE A 261 3.95 14.82 19.22
N THR A 262 3.70 13.85 20.09
CA THR A 262 4.51 12.64 20.21
C THR A 262 3.60 11.42 20.24
N ILE A 263 3.95 10.40 19.47
CA ILE A 263 3.37 9.06 19.54
C ILE A 263 4.38 8.15 20.24
N SER A 264 3.92 7.39 21.23
CA SER A 264 4.77 6.50 22.01
C SER A 264 4.18 5.10 22.18
N PHE A 265 5.06 4.12 22.31
CA PHE A 265 4.76 2.71 22.54
C PHE A 265 5.55 2.21 23.75
N ASP A 266 5.03 1.20 24.47
CA ASP A 266 5.74 0.57 25.59
C ASP A 266 6.82 -0.43 25.15
N LYS A 267 6.98 -0.65 23.83
CA LYS A 267 8.00 -1.49 23.19
C LYS A 267 8.50 -0.83 21.89
N PRO A 268 9.72 -1.17 21.42
CA PRO A 268 10.23 -0.65 20.15
C PRO A 268 9.29 -0.90 18.97
N TYR A 269 9.21 0.06 18.04
CA TYR A 269 8.40 0.01 16.81
C TYR A 269 9.18 0.61 15.62
N GLY A 270 10.28 -0.01 15.21
CA GLY A 270 11.13 0.52 14.15
C GLY A 270 10.51 0.68 12.76
N GLY A 271 9.47 -0.07 12.44
CA GLY A 271 8.73 0.05 11.18
C GLY A 271 7.65 1.14 11.16
N PHE A 272 7.47 1.91 12.25
CA PHE A 272 6.31 2.78 12.40
C PHE A 272 6.25 3.93 11.38
N LEU A 273 7.40 4.49 11.01
CA LEU A 273 7.44 5.56 9.99
C LEU A 273 6.96 5.06 8.63
N LEU A 274 7.38 3.87 8.18
CA LEU A 274 6.88 3.27 6.94
C LEU A 274 5.35 3.12 6.95
N VAL A 275 4.79 2.74 8.11
CA VAL A 275 3.33 2.61 8.30
C VAL A 275 2.63 3.95 8.12
N LEU A 276 3.20 5.04 8.62
CA LEU A 276 2.67 6.40 8.44
C LEU A 276 2.92 6.99 7.06
N GLY A 277 3.85 6.40 6.30
CA GLY A 277 4.30 6.88 5.01
C GLY A 277 3.36 6.58 3.85
N ILE A 278 2.82 5.37 3.80
CA ILE A 278 1.75 4.91 2.87
C ILE A 278 1.44 3.42 3.05
N SER A 279 2.28 2.66 3.77
CA SER A 279 2.12 1.21 3.91
C SER A 279 0.72 0.86 4.44
N GLY A 280 0.06 -0.07 3.75
CA GLY A 280 -1.36 -0.41 3.97
C GLY A 280 -2.36 0.62 3.43
N TRP A 281 -1.92 1.48 2.51
CA TRP A 281 -2.69 2.60 1.93
C TRP A 281 -3.16 3.62 2.95
N ARG A 282 -2.44 3.74 4.07
CA ARG A 282 -2.80 4.64 5.16
C ARG A 282 -2.59 6.10 4.75
N SER A 283 -3.53 6.94 5.14
CA SER A 283 -3.47 8.40 4.97
C SER A 283 -3.23 9.09 6.32
N TYR A 284 -3.02 10.40 6.30
CA TYR A 284 -2.91 11.22 7.52
C TYR A 284 -4.12 11.09 8.45
N ILE A 285 -5.28 10.68 7.91
CA ILE A 285 -6.57 10.72 8.62
C ILE A 285 -6.61 9.80 9.85
N GLU A 286 -5.72 8.81 9.89
CA GLU A 286 -5.59 7.86 10.99
C GLU A 286 -5.01 8.52 12.25
N VAL A 287 -4.30 9.65 12.07
CA VAL A 287 -3.63 10.41 13.14
C VAL A 287 -4.21 11.81 13.31
N LEU A 288 -4.75 12.41 12.25
CA LEU A 288 -5.23 13.79 12.20
C LEU A 288 -6.60 13.85 11.53
N LYS A 289 -7.65 14.32 12.21
CA LYS A 289 -9.01 14.41 11.65
C LYS A 289 -9.57 15.84 11.79
N PRO A 290 -10.37 16.35 10.83
CA PRO A 290 -10.89 17.72 10.87
C PRO A 290 -11.88 17.89 12.04
N ALA A 291 -11.37 18.29 13.20
CA ALA A 291 -12.12 18.31 14.45
C ALA A 291 -13.28 19.31 14.39
N HIS A 292 -13.07 20.45 13.73
CA HIS A 292 -14.10 21.48 13.53
C HIS A 292 -15.31 20.97 12.73
N TYR A 293 -15.11 19.96 11.88
CA TYR A 293 -16.17 19.31 11.12
C TYR A 293 -16.79 18.15 11.90
N LEU A 294 -15.97 17.18 12.31
CA LEU A 294 -16.47 15.91 12.87
C LEU A 294 -17.09 16.03 14.26
N LYS A 295 -16.72 17.06 15.05
CA LYS A 295 -17.37 17.32 16.35
C LYS A 295 -18.89 17.54 16.22
N LYS A 296 -19.38 17.99 15.07
CA LYS A 296 -20.83 18.16 14.80
C LYS A 296 -21.61 16.84 14.80
N PHE A 297 -20.92 15.72 14.61
CA PHE A 297 -21.50 14.37 14.55
C PHE A 297 -21.10 13.49 15.73
N HIS A 298 -20.49 14.08 16.76
CA HIS A 298 -19.97 13.38 17.92
C HIS A 298 -20.75 13.77 19.19
N THR A 299 -21.23 12.78 19.94
CA THR A 299 -22.16 12.96 21.08
C THR A 299 -21.57 13.74 22.26
N LYS A 300 -20.24 13.77 22.41
CA LYS A 300 -19.53 14.64 23.38
C LYS A 300 -19.69 16.14 23.09
N TYR A 301 -19.93 16.53 21.84
CA TYR A 301 -19.84 17.93 21.39
C TYR A 301 -21.15 18.48 20.84
N ALA A 302 -21.89 17.67 20.07
CA ALA A 302 -23.19 18.04 19.54
C ALA A 302 -24.31 17.65 20.52
N SER A 303 -25.40 18.42 20.52
CA SER A 303 -26.57 18.10 21.33
C SER A 303 -27.28 16.86 20.82
N LYS A 304 -28.01 16.18 21.71
CA LYS A 304 -28.81 15.01 21.33
C LYS A 304 -29.78 15.32 20.18
N ALA A 305 -30.40 16.49 20.17
CA ALA A 305 -31.34 16.88 19.13
C ALA A 305 -30.68 17.01 17.75
N GLU A 306 -29.46 17.56 17.69
CA GLU A 306 -28.68 17.64 16.46
C GLU A 306 -28.27 16.26 15.95
N ILE A 307 -27.79 15.39 16.85
CA ILE A 307 -27.42 14.01 16.51
C ILE A 307 -28.64 13.22 16.02
N ASP A 308 -29.76 13.26 16.72
CA ASP A 308 -30.98 12.55 16.33
C ASP A 308 -31.49 13.02 14.95
N ALA A 309 -31.41 14.34 14.68
CA ALA A 309 -31.77 14.90 13.39
C ALA A 309 -30.85 14.40 12.27
N ALA A 310 -29.54 14.41 12.51
CA ALA A 310 -28.54 13.94 11.54
C ALA A 310 -28.63 12.42 11.29
N ILE A 311 -28.92 11.61 12.32
CA ILE A 311 -29.17 10.17 12.18
C ILE A 311 -30.37 9.92 11.26
N LYS A 312 -31.46 10.67 11.48
CA LYS A 312 -32.67 10.57 10.66
C LYS A 312 -32.41 11.01 9.22
N GLU A 313 -31.68 12.09 9.02
CA GLU A 313 -31.31 12.59 7.69
C GLU A 313 -30.45 11.59 6.92
N ALA A 314 -29.45 11.00 7.60
CA ALA A 314 -28.54 10.02 7.02
C ALA A 314 -29.16 8.62 6.84
N ASN A 315 -30.32 8.36 7.45
CA ASN A 315 -30.98 7.05 7.47
C ASN A 315 -30.06 5.93 7.98
N VAL A 316 -29.39 6.19 9.11
CA VAL A 316 -28.54 5.22 9.82
C VAL A 316 -29.12 4.87 11.19
N GLU A 317 -28.67 3.78 11.80
CA GLU A 317 -29.26 3.26 13.05
C GLU A 317 -28.84 4.04 14.31
N GLY A 318 -27.65 4.63 14.31
CA GLY A 318 -27.07 5.22 15.50
C GLY A 318 -25.96 6.22 15.19
N TRP A 319 -25.52 6.90 16.24
CA TRP A 319 -24.49 7.92 16.13
C TRP A 319 -23.12 7.36 15.67
N PRO A 320 -22.70 6.10 16.00
CA PRO A 320 -21.45 5.57 15.46
C PRO A 320 -21.50 5.37 13.95
N GLN A 321 -22.64 4.91 13.42
CA GLN A 321 -22.85 4.76 11.97
C GLN A 321 -22.92 6.13 11.28
N LEU A 322 -23.55 7.13 11.92
CA LEU A 322 -23.53 8.52 11.43
C LEU A 322 -22.09 9.06 11.38
N PHE A 323 -21.32 8.86 12.45
CA PHE A 323 -19.94 9.33 12.51
C PHE A 323 -19.09 8.65 11.43
N ALA A 324 -19.16 7.31 11.31
CA ALA A 324 -18.44 6.55 10.29
C ALA A 324 -18.81 6.98 8.86
N LEU A 325 -20.08 7.36 8.61
CA LEU A 325 -20.50 7.88 7.32
C LEU A 325 -19.90 9.26 7.01
N LYS A 326 -19.62 10.08 8.04
CA LYS A 326 -19.09 11.44 7.91
C LYS A 326 -17.56 11.50 7.99
N ASP A 327 -16.92 10.49 8.56
CA ASP A 327 -15.48 10.35 8.65
C ASP A 327 -14.92 9.74 7.37
N VAL A 328 -14.50 10.60 6.44
CA VAL A 328 -13.94 10.19 5.14
C VAL A 328 -12.48 9.84 5.34
N THR A 329 -12.15 8.56 5.39
CA THR A 329 -10.81 8.11 5.78
C THR A 329 -9.89 7.82 4.60
N ASN A 330 -10.36 7.08 3.60
CA ASN A 330 -9.52 6.68 2.49
C ASN A 330 -10.30 6.69 1.18
N TRP A 331 -10.73 5.51 0.71
CA TRP A 331 -11.53 5.37 -0.50
C TRP A 331 -12.93 5.99 -0.37
N GLU A 332 -13.42 6.29 0.83
CA GLU A 332 -14.65 7.06 1.07
C GLU A 332 -14.61 8.44 0.41
N MET A 333 -13.43 8.91 0.01
CA MET A 333 -13.28 10.16 -0.74
C MET A 333 -14.03 10.14 -2.09
N THR A 334 -14.33 8.95 -2.64
CA THR A 334 -15.16 8.77 -3.84
C THR A 334 -16.65 8.62 -3.51
N TYR A 335 -17.05 8.81 -2.25
CA TYR A 335 -18.42 8.64 -1.78
C TYR A 335 -19.07 10.01 -1.58
N PRO A 336 -20.41 10.15 -1.72
CA PRO A 336 -21.08 11.44 -1.59
C PRO A 336 -20.78 12.25 -0.31
N PRO A 337 -20.55 11.66 0.89
CA PRO A 337 -20.18 12.43 2.08
C PRO A 337 -18.93 13.31 1.91
N ALA A 338 -18.01 12.94 1.02
CA ALA A 338 -16.79 13.69 0.73
C ALA A 338 -17.05 15.09 0.13
N LEU A 339 -18.24 15.35 -0.43
CA LEU A 339 -18.64 16.68 -0.95
C LEU A 339 -18.52 17.82 0.08
N THR A 340 -18.62 17.48 1.37
CA THR A 340 -18.61 18.47 2.46
C THR A 340 -17.43 18.29 3.41
N PHE A 341 -16.59 17.29 3.18
CA PHE A 341 -15.54 16.91 4.10
C PHE A 341 -14.29 17.76 3.88
N PRO A 342 -13.81 18.51 4.88
CA PRO A 342 -12.54 19.22 4.77
C PRO A 342 -11.39 18.23 4.72
N SER A 343 -10.50 18.35 3.73
CA SER A 343 -9.38 17.43 3.53
C SER A 343 -8.07 18.17 3.25
N LEU A 344 -6.96 17.43 3.36
CA LEU A 344 -5.63 17.84 2.90
C LEU A 344 -5.26 17.25 1.54
N TYR A 345 -6.23 16.69 0.82
CA TYR A 345 -6.02 16.07 -0.50
C TYR A 345 -5.74 17.14 -1.57
N PRO A 346 -5.03 16.79 -2.67
CA PRO A 346 -4.77 17.70 -3.79
C PRO A 346 -6.03 18.13 -4.54
N TRP A 347 -7.06 17.28 -4.60
CA TRP A 347 -8.38 17.61 -5.14
C TRP A 347 -9.50 17.24 -4.16
N ILE A 348 -10.59 17.99 -4.20
CA ILE A 348 -11.80 17.80 -3.38
C ILE A 348 -13.00 17.44 -4.25
N LEU A 349 -13.83 16.51 -3.79
CA LEU A 349 -15.07 16.15 -4.49
C LEU A 349 -16.00 17.35 -4.55
N LYS A 350 -16.37 17.77 -5.75
CA LYS A 350 -17.18 18.97 -5.97
C LYS A 350 -18.58 18.66 -6.49
N GLU A 351 -18.71 17.65 -7.32
CA GLU A 351 -19.97 17.24 -7.92
C GLU A 351 -20.09 15.73 -7.99
N THR A 352 -21.31 15.23 -7.76
CA THR A 352 -21.71 13.85 -8.04
C THR A 352 -22.98 13.88 -8.89
N SER A 353 -23.00 13.09 -9.96
CA SER A 353 -24.12 13.03 -10.91
C SER A 353 -24.34 11.58 -11.38
N GLN A 354 -25.30 11.37 -12.29
CA GLN A 354 -25.46 10.06 -12.95
C GLN A 354 -24.37 9.80 -13.99
N GLN A 355 -23.65 10.84 -14.42
CA GLN A 355 -22.60 10.76 -15.44
C GLN A 355 -21.23 10.49 -14.84
N GLY A 356 -21.03 10.78 -13.55
CA GLY A 356 -19.72 10.68 -12.91
C GLY A 356 -19.55 11.66 -11.76
N GLN A 357 -18.30 11.89 -11.41
CA GLN A 357 -17.87 12.76 -10.32
C GLN A 357 -16.82 13.75 -10.82
N ILE A 358 -16.93 15.00 -10.37
CA ILE A 358 -15.93 16.04 -10.63
C ILE A 358 -15.22 16.40 -9.33
N TYR A 359 -13.90 16.40 -9.40
CA TYR A 359 -13.02 16.86 -8.34
C TYR A 359 -12.35 18.15 -8.78
N GLU A 360 -12.28 19.13 -7.87
CA GLU A 360 -11.65 20.42 -8.11
C GLU A 360 -10.41 20.54 -7.23
N ARG A 361 -9.36 21.21 -7.70
CA ARG A 361 -8.15 21.39 -6.91
C ARG A 361 -8.43 22.00 -5.54
N ASN A 362 -7.68 21.56 -4.53
CA ASN A 362 -7.75 22.12 -3.20
C ASN A 362 -7.01 23.47 -3.15
N PRO A 363 -7.69 24.61 -2.93
CA PRO A 363 -7.04 25.90 -2.87
C PRO A 363 -6.12 26.05 -1.65
N TYR A 364 -6.19 25.19 -0.65
CA TYR A 364 -5.30 25.21 0.51
C TYR A 364 -4.26 24.08 0.50
N TYR A 365 -4.05 23.43 -0.66
CA TYR A 365 -3.05 22.37 -0.77
C TYR A 365 -1.66 22.90 -0.46
N PHE A 366 -0.94 22.18 0.38
CA PHE A 366 0.26 22.66 1.09
C PHE A 366 1.58 22.39 0.34
N LYS A 367 1.51 21.72 -0.82
CA LYS A 367 2.68 21.38 -1.63
C LYS A 367 2.92 22.39 -2.75
N VAL A 368 4.19 22.55 -3.09
CA VAL A 368 4.69 23.35 -4.21
C VAL A 368 5.67 22.54 -5.05
N ASP A 369 5.88 22.97 -6.29
CA ASP A 369 7.07 22.56 -7.02
C ASP A 369 8.32 23.37 -6.61
N PRO A 370 9.52 23.03 -7.11
CA PRO A 370 10.75 23.78 -6.83
C PRO A 370 10.71 25.26 -7.27
N ALA A 371 9.83 25.63 -8.21
CA ALA A 371 9.66 27.00 -8.68
C ALA A 371 8.64 27.82 -7.85
N GLY A 372 8.07 27.24 -6.79
CA GLY A 372 7.08 27.88 -5.93
C GLY A 372 5.65 27.86 -6.48
N ASN A 373 5.37 27.08 -7.53
CA ASN A 373 4.01 26.88 -8.01
C ASN A 373 3.26 25.97 -7.02
N GLN A 374 2.21 26.47 -6.38
CA GLN A 374 1.32 25.67 -5.56
C GLN A 374 0.68 24.55 -6.40
N LEU A 375 0.77 23.31 -5.93
CA LEU A 375 0.19 22.13 -6.57
C LEU A 375 -1.29 21.95 -6.16
N PRO A 376 -2.05 21.07 -6.83
CA PRO A 376 -1.70 20.36 -8.07
C PRO A 376 -1.59 21.29 -9.28
N TYR A 377 -0.91 20.87 -10.36
CA TYR A 377 -0.95 21.67 -11.60
C TYR A 377 -2.31 21.57 -12.32
N VAL A 378 -2.90 20.38 -12.36
CA VAL A 378 -4.19 20.13 -12.99
C VAL A 378 -5.34 20.65 -12.11
N ASP A 379 -6.31 21.29 -12.74
CA ASP A 379 -7.40 21.99 -12.05
C ASP A 379 -8.50 21.02 -11.61
N TYR A 380 -8.81 20.03 -12.45
CA TYR A 380 -9.92 19.12 -12.24
C TYR A 380 -9.55 17.65 -12.49
N LEU A 381 -10.21 16.75 -11.76
CA LEU A 381 -10.35 15.35 -12.15
C LEU A 381 -11.79 15.10 -12.57
N ASP A 382 -12.00 14.42 -13.69
CA ASP A 382 -13.31 14.00 -14.19
C ASP A 382 -13.37 12.47 -14.22
N SER A 383 -14.06 11.90 -13.24
CA SER A 383 -14.27 10.45 -13.13
C SER A 383 -15.62 10.10 -13.72
N ALA A 384 -15.62 9.65 -14.97
CA ALA A 384 -16.86 9.34 -15.69
C ALA A 384 -17.33 7.89 -15.44
N TYR A 385 -18.63 7.73 -15.21
CA TYR A 385 -19.26 6.43 -15.08
C TYR A 385 -19.50 5.79 -16.44
N VAL A 386 -19.20 4.50 -16.54
CA VAL A 386 -19.49 3.68 -17.71
C VAL A 386 -20.18 2.39 -17.34
N ALA A 387 -20.84 1.76 -18.32
CA ALA A 387 -21.69 0.60 -18.06
C ALA A 387 -20.90 -0.64 -17.58
N ASP A 388 -19.68 -0.85 -18.10
CA ASP A 388 -18.89 -2.04 -17.80
C ASP A 388 -17.40 -1.86 -18.17
N THR A 389 -16.59 -2.86 -17.80
CA THR A 389 -15.14 -2.85 -18.01
C THR A 389 -14.71 -2.90 -19.47
N GLU A 390 -15.50 -3.46 -20.40
CA GLU A 390 -15.17 -3.45 -21.82
C GLU A 390 -15.38 -2.06 -22.43
N VAL A 391 -16.39 -1.32 -21.99
CA VAL A 391 -16.57 0.10 -22.36
C VAL A 391 -15.35 0.92 -21.92
N ILE A 392 -14.77 0.65 -20.75
CA ILE A 392 -13.51 1.28 -20.33
C ILE A 392 -12.39 1.01 -21.34
N GLN A 393 -12.20 -0.25 -21.78
CA GLN A 393 -11.14 -0.58 -22.75
C GLN A 393 -11.37 0.12 -24.10
N MET A 394 -12.62 0.23 -24.56
CA MET A 394 -12.95 0.94 -25.81
C MET A 394 -12.61 2.44 -25.72
N LYS A 395 -12.95 3.08 -24.59
CA LYS A 395 -12.65 4.49 -24.35
C LYS A 395 -11.16 4.76 -24.19
N ILE A 396 -10.41 3.83 -23.58
CA ILE A 396 -8.95 3.84 -23.57
C ILE A 396 -8.40 3.88 -25.01
N LEU A 397 -8.81 2.92 -25.86
CA LEU A 397 -8.34 2.83 -27.25
C LEU A 397 -8.70 4.08 -28.08
N ALA A 398 -9.80 4.75 -27.73
CA ALA A 398 -10.26 5.97 -28.39
C ALA A 398 -9.57 7.26 -27.87
N GLY A 399 -8.76 7.20 -26.81
CA GLY A 399 -8.15 8.41 -26.21
C GLY A 399 -9.12 9.23 -25.36
N GLU A 400 -10.22 8.63 -24.90
CA GLU A 400 -11.25 9.29 -24.09
C GLU A 400 -10.94 9.31 -22.58
N THR A 401 -9.80 8.76 -22.17
CA THR A 401 -9.23 8.86 -20.82
C THR A 401 -7.82 9.40 -20.89
N ASP A 402 -7.40 10.17 -19.88
CA ASP A 402 -6.05 10.72 -19.80
C ASP A 402 -5.14 9.91 -18.89
N PHE A 403 -5.68 9.12 -17.97
CA PHE A 403 -4.91 8.24 -17.09
C PHE A 403 -5.72 6.99 -16.72
N SER A 404 -5.10 5.82 -16.82
CA SER A 404 -5.69 4.57 -16.40
C SER A 404 -4.62 3.57 -15.96
N ARG A 405 -4.62 3.24 -14.67
CA ARG A 405 -3.66 2.27 -14.09
C ARG A 405 -4.30 0.93 -13.77
N SER A 406 -5.52 0.93 -13.24
CA SER A 406 -6.17 -0.30 -12.73
C SER A 406 -6.95 -1.09 -13.78
N HIS A 407 -7.40 -0.42 -14.83
CA HIS A 407 -8.32 -0.97 -15.82
C HIS A 407 -7.66 -1.65 -17.04
N PRO A 408 -6.46 -1.27 -17.52
CA PRO A 408 -5.87 -1.88 -18.70
C PRO A 408 -5.70 -3.42 -18.56
N LYS A 409 -6.12 -4.15 -19.60
CA LYS A 409 -6.05 -5.61 -19.68
C LYS A 409 -4.85 -6.08 -20.51
N PHE A 410 -4.12 -7.10 -20.02
CA PHE A 410 -3.02 -7.72 -20.79
C PHE A 410 -3.48 -8.26 -22.15
N VAL A 411 -4.66 -8.89 -22.23
CA VAL A 411 -5.22 -9.40 -23.50
C VAL A 411 -5.46 -8.31 -24.54
N LYS A 412 -5.55 -7.04 -24.14
CA LYS A 412 -5.73 -5.89 -25.03
C LYS A 412 -4.41 -5.17 -25.33
N LEU A 413 -3.28 -5.60 -24.77
CA LEU A 413 -1.98 -4.95 -24.94
C LEU A 413 -1.59 -4.74 -26.43
N PRO A 414 -1.77 -5.71 -27.34
CA PRO A 414 -1.51 -5.48 -28.76
C PRO A 414 -2.36 -4.36 -29.36
N LEU A 415 -3.63 -4.27 -28.97
CA LEU A 415 -4.54 -3.22 -29.44
C LEU A 415 -4.17 -1.86 -28.86
N TYR A 416 -3.73 -1.80 -27.60
CA TYR A 416 -3.20 -0.56 -27.03
C TYR A 416 -2.03 -0.05 -27.83
N LYS A 417 -1.03 -0.91 -28.07
CA LYS A 417 0.15 -0.56 -28.87
C LYS A 417 -0.19 -0.12 -30.30
N GLU A 418 -1.12 -0.80 -30.96
CA GLU A 418 -1.57 -0.42 -32.31
C GLU A 418 -2.26 0.96 -32.34
N ASN A 419 -2.93 1.35 -31.26
CA ASN A 419 -3.73 2.56 -31.20
C ASN A 419 -3.07 3.73 -30.45
N GLU A 420 -1.84 3.61 -29.92
CA GLU A 420 -1.14 4.68 -29.18
C GLU A 420 -1.10 6.01 -29.95
N GLU A 421 -0.75 5.96 -31.24
CA GLU A 421 -0.71 7.16 -32.08
C GLU A 421 -2.09 7.73 -32.36
N LYS A 422 -3.05 6.87 -32.71
CA LYS A 422 -4.41 7.29 -33.08
C LYS A 422 -5.19 7.83 -31.88
N GLY A 423 -5.06 7.18 -30.73
CA GLY A 423 -5.71 7.56 -29.47
C GLY A 423 -4.93 8.59 -28.66
N GLY A 424 -3.70 8.95 -29.06
CA GLY A 424 -2.92 9.98 -28.38
C GLY A 424 -2.51 9.61 -26.96
N PHE A 425 -2.23 8.33 -26.69
CA PHE A 425 -1.81 7.82 -25.39
C PHE A 425 -0.50 7.02 -25.48
N THR A 426 0.10 6.78 -24.33
CA THR A 426 1.27 5.91 -24.13
C THR A 426 0.83 4.71 -23.29
N THR A 427 1.30 3.52 -23.65
CA THR A 427 1.17 2.28 -22.85
C THR A 427 2.54 1.95 -22.26
N ALA A 428 2.78 2.37 -21.02
CA ALA A 428 4.00 2.03 -20.30
C ALA A 428 3.84 0.68 -19.59
N MET A 429 4.93 -0.10 -19.52
CA MET A 429 4.96 -1.36 -18.79
C MET A 429 5.75 -1.12 -17.50
N VAL A 430 5.03 -1.02 -16.39
CA VAL A 430 5.55 -0.52 -15.09
C VAL A 430 5.29 -1.55 -14.00
N GLN A 431 6.09 -1.56 -12.94
CA GLN A 431 5.97 -2.57 -11.89
C GLN A 431 4.62 -2.52 -11.18
N PHE A 432 4.01 -3.69 -11.01
CA PHE A 432 2.90 -3.85 -10.09
C PHE A 432 3.43 -3.83 -8.64
N HIS A 433 2.66 -3.24 -7.73
CA HIS A 433 3.09 -3.00 -6.35
C HIS A 433 2.96 -4.22 -5.43
N ALA A 434 2.58 -5.38 -5.98
CA ALA A 434 2.44 -6.63 -5.24
C ALA A 434 2.74 -7.87 -6.10
N THR A 435 2.74 -9.07 -5.51
CA THR A 435 2.49 -10.31 -6.26
C THR A 435 1.07 -10.28 -6.84
N SER A 436 0.92 -10.42 -8.16
CA SER A 436 -0.33 -10.04 -8.84
C SER A 436 -1.43 -11.10 -8.82
N ILE A 437 -1.09 -12.38 -8.69
CA ILE A 437 -2.00 -13.51 -8.91
C ILE A 437 -1.70 -14.69 -7.98
N ASP A 438 -1.87 -14.50 -6.67
CA ASP A 438 -1.60 -15.54 -5.67
C ASP A 438 -2.81 -16.45 -5.45
N LEU A 439 -2.58 -17.76 -5.32
CA LEU A 439 -3.64 -18.74 -5.07
C LEU A 439 -3.66 -19.14 -3.60
N PHE A 440 -4.84 -19.14 -2.99
CA PHE A 440 -5.05 -19.44 -1.58
C PHE A 440 -5.96 -20.65 -1.42
N LEU A 441 -5.55 -21.58 -0.56
CA LEU A 441 -6.41 -22.64 -0.03
C LEU A 441 -6.64 -22.35 1.45
N ASN A 442 -7.89 -22.27 1.86
CA ASN A 442 -8.24 -21.93 3.23
C ASN A 442 -7.99 -23.12 4.18
N LEU A 443 -6.91 -23.04 4.94
CA LEU A 443 -6.49 -24.03 5.93
C LEU A 443 -7.38 -24.06 7.17
N THR A 444 -8.24 -23.05 7.36
CA THR A 444 -9.18 -22.94 8.50
C THR A 444 -10.64 -23.04 8.08
N HIS A 445 -10.94 -23.43 6.84
CA HIS A 445 -12.32 -23.62 6.39
C HIS A 445 -13.05 -24.69 7.22
N VAL A 446 -14.32 -24.50 7.56
CA VAL A 446 -15.07 -25.34 8.53
C VAL A 446 -15.18 -26.84 8.17
N ASP A 447 -14.94 -27.21 6.92
CA ASP A 447 -14.99 -28.59 6.42
C ASP A 447 -13.79 -29.43 6.89
N PRO A 448 -14.01 -30.49 7.71
CA PRO A 448 -12.92 -31.30 8.26
C PRO A 448 -12.21 -32.17 7.21
N VAL A 449 -12.91 -32.65 6.18
CA VAL A 449 -12.32 -33.46 5.08
C VAL A 449 -11.40 -32.57 4.26
N TRP A 450 -11.85 -31.35 3.96
CA TRP A 450 -11.02 -30.32 3.33
C TRP A 450 -9.74 -30.06 4.12
N ARG A 451 -9.87 -29.75 5.43
CA ARG A 451 -8.72 -29.48 6.32
C ARG A 451 -7.70 -30.63 6.34
N GLN A 452 -8.17 -31.87 6.41
CA GLN A 452 -7.30 -33.05 6.42
C GLN A 452 -6.39 -33.12 5.18
N VAL A 453 -6.90 -32.71 4.03
CA VAL A 453 -6.14 -32.71 2.77
C VAL A 453 -5.28 -31.46 2.65
N VAL A 454 -5.86 -30.27 2.75
CA VAL A 454 -5.13 -29.03 2.41
C VAL A 454 -4.10 -28.61 3.45
N ARG A 455 -4.23 -29.05 4.71
CA ARG A 455 -3.20 -28.82 5.75
C ARG A 455 -1.96 -29.69 5.54
N ASN A 456 -2.02 -30.76 4.74
CA ASN A 456 -0.84 -31.55 4.41
C ASN A 456 0.10 -30.74 3.48
N PRO A 457 1.34 -30.43 3.91
CA PRO A 457 2.26 -29.66 3.07
C PRO A 457 2.65 -30.37 1.78
N ASP A 458 2.66 -31.71 1.74
CA ASP A 458 2.96 -32.48 0.54
C ASP A 458 1.83 -32.42 -0.50
N PHE A 459 0.59 -32.24 -0.06
CA PHE A 459 -0.52 -31.92 -0.98
C PHE A 459 -0.25 -30.58 -1.69
N ARG A 460 0.12 -29.55 -0.92
CA ARG A 460 0.42 -28.22 -1.48
C ARG A 460 1.68 -28.24 -2.36
N ARG A 461 2.73 -28.97 -1.98
CA ARG A 461 3.92 -29.20 -2.83
C ARG A 461 3.57 -29.87 -4.16
N ALA A 462 2.65 -30.84 -4.16
CA ALA A 462 2.22 -31.49 -5.38
C ALA A 462 1.48 -30.52 -6.32
N LEU A 463 0.57 -29.71 -5.77
CA LEU A 463 -0.11 -28.66 -6.55
C LEU A 463 0.88 -27.61 -7.07
N ASN A 464 1.91 -27.27 -6.30
CA ASN A 464 2.95 -26.31 -6.70
C ASN A 464 3.78 -26.80 -7.89
N LEU A 465 4.10 -28.11 -7.92
CA LEU A 465 4.76 -28.79 -9.05
C LEU A 465 3.85 -28.90 -10.28
N ALA A 466 2.53 -28.90 -10.09
CA ALA A 466 1.57 -28.99 -11.17
C ALA A 466 1.28 -27.65 -11.85
N LEU A 467 1.81 -26.53 -11.37
CA LEU A 467 1.64 -25.21 -12.00
C LEU A 467 2.64 -25.02 -13.15
N ASP A 468 2.14 -24.91 -14.38
CA ASP A 468 2.94 -24.50 -15.54
C ASP A 468 3.06 -22.98 -15.59
N ARG A 469 4.12 -22.48 -14.95
CA ARG A 469 4.34 -21.04 -14.76
C ARG A 469 4.77 -20.34 -16.04
N GLU A 470 5.50 -21.03 -16.93
CA GLU A 470 5.88 -20.47 -18.23
C GLU A 470 4.63 -20.23 -19.07
N GLU A 471 3.67 -21.17 -19.07
CA GLU A 471 2.40 -20.97 -19.77
C GLU A 471 1.59 -19.80 -19.20
N ILE A 472 1.56 -19.58 -17.87
CA ILE A 472 0.89 -18.40 -17.29
C ILE A 472 1.58 -17.10 -17.76
N ILE A 473 2.92 -17.05 -17.71
CA ILE A 473 3.69 -15.88 -18.13
C ILE A 473 3.44 -15.58 -19.61
N ASP A 474 3.45 -16.59 -20.47
CA ASP A 474 3.33 -16.42 -21.92
C ASP A 474 1.88 -16.16 -22.36
N ALA A 475 0.91 -16.93 -21.86
CA ALA A 475 -0.48 -16.90 -22.33
C ALA A 475 -1.32 -15.78 -21.68
N VAL A 476 -1.08 -15.48 -20.39
CA VAL A 476 -1.86 -14.48 -19.64
C VAL A 476 -1.16 -13.13 -19.60
N LEU A 477 0.15 -13.14 -19.34
CA LEU A 477 0.93 -11.92 -19.06
C LEU A 477 1.83 -11.50 -20.23
N TYR A 478 1.79 -12.21 -21.36
CA TYR A 478 2.50 -11.86 -22.60
C TYR A 478 4.02 -11.66 -22.40
N GLY A 479 4.62 -12.39 -21.47
CA GLY A 479 6.05 -12.30 -21.13
C GLY A 479 6.41 -11.19 -20.14
N TYR A 480 5.46 -10.44 -19.60
CA TYR A 480 5.69 -9.32 -18.68
C TYR A 480 5.66 -9.73 -17.20
N ALA A 481 6.27 -10.86 -16.90
CA ALA A 481 6.43 -11.37 -15.56
C ALA A 481 7.66 -12.28 -15.48
N SER A 482 8.13 -12.55 -14.26
CA SER A 482 9.22 -13.46 -13.98
C SER A 482 8.71 -14.73 -13.30
N LEU A 483 9.48 -15.81 -13.43
CA LEU A 483 9.33 -16.96 -12.56
C LEU A 483 9.52 -16.52 -11.09
N PRO A 484 8.76 -17.12 -10.15
CA PRO A 484 8.74 -16.68 -8.76
C PRO A 484 9.98 -17.15 -8.00
N ASP A 485 10.57 -16.25 -7.22
CA ASP A 485 11.60 -16.58 -6.23
C ASP A 485 10.96 -17.08 -4.92
N PHE A 486 9.69 -16.74 -4.63
CA PHE A 486 9.00 -17.09 -3.39
C PHE A 486 8.88 -18.60 -3.17
N ASN A 487 8.17 -19.34 -4.04
CA ASN A 487 8.01 -20.80 -3.93
C ASN A 487 8.33 -21.52 -5.25
N PRO A 488 9.59 -21.47 -5.70
CA PRO A 488 10.00 -21.97 -7.00
C PRO A 488 9.78 -23.48 -7.12
N ALA A 489 9.27 -23.90 -8.28
CA ALA A 489 9.16 -25.30 -8.64
C ALA A 489 9.25 -25.47 -10.16
N GLU A 490 10.01 -26.46 -10.59
CA GLU A 490 10.00 -26.92 -11.98
C GLU A 490 8.70 -27.70 -12.24
N TYR A 491 8.00 -27.35 -13.32
CA TYR A 491 6.73 -27.98 -13.69
C TYR A 491 6.91 -29.48 -13.91
N ASN A 492 6.25 -30.31 -13.10
CA ASN A 492 6.42 -31.76 -13.15
C ASN A 492 5.15 -32.50 -12.67
N VAL A 493 4.31 -32.88 -13.65
CA VAL A 493 3.05 -33.60 -13.44
C VAL A 493 3.27 -35.00 -12.85
N GLU A 494 4.34 -35.70 -13.25
CA GLU A 494 4.63 -37.06 -12.79
C GLU A 494 4.99 -37.07 -11.30
N LYS A 495 5.90 -36.19 -10.89
CA LYS A 495 6.30 -36.01 -9.49
C LYS A 495 5.15 -35.52 -8.63
N ALA A 496 4.31 -34.62 -9.15
CA ALA A 496 3.08 -34.20 -8.47
C ALA A 496 2.14 -35.39 -8.21
N ASN A 497 1.92 -36.26 -9.22
CA ASN A 497 1.11 -37.47 -9.05
C ASN A 497 1.70 -38.43 -8.01
N GLN A 498 3.02 -38.69 -8.05
CA GLN A 498 3.70 -39.53 -7.06
C GLN A 498 3.51 -39.01 -5.64
N LEU A 499 3.62 -37.69 -5.45
CA LEU A 499 3.45 -37.07 -4.14
C LEU A 499 2.00 -37.17 -3.63
N LEU A 500 1.02 -36.92 -4.50
CA LEU A 500 -0.41 -37.12 -4.18
C LEU A 500 -0.73 -38.58 -3.83
N ASP A 501 -0.13 -39.55 -4.54
CA ASP A 501 -0.29 -40.97 -4.24
C ASP A 501 0.30 -41.32 -2.87
N SER A 502 1.47 -40.77 -2.54
CA SER A 502 2.19 -41.06 -1.31
C SER A 502 1.45 -40.60 -0.03
N ILE A 503 0.63 -39.55 -0.14
CA ILE A 503 -0.21 -39.03 0.95
C ILE A 503 -1.61 -39.66 1.00
N GLY A 504 -1.85 -40.71 0.21
CA GLY A 504 -3.09 -41.49 0.26
C GLY A 504 -4.21 -41.02 -0.68
N LEU A 505 -3.96 -40.04 -1.58
CA LEU A 505 -4.94 -39.63 -2.59
C LEU A 505 -4.87 -40.47 -3.87
N ASN A 506 -4.49 -41.75 -3.78
CA ASN A 506 -4.17 -42.63 -4.92
C ASN A 506 -5.39 -43.25 -5.63
N LYS A 507 -6.60 -43.12 -5.08
CA LYS A 507 -7.84 -43.63 -5.69
C LYS A 507 -8.45 -42.57 -6.59
N LYS A 508 -8.99 -42.98 -7.74
CA LYS A 508 -9.68 -42.11 -8.70
C LYS A 508 -11.07 -42.65 -9.05
N ASN A 509 -12.00 -41.77 -9.40
CA ASN A 509 -13.28 -42.13 -10.00
C ASN A 509 -13.13 -42.48 -11.49
N ALA A 510 -14.24 -42.79 -12.16
CA ALA A 510 -14.25 -43.15 -13.59
C ALA A 510 -13.79 -41.99 -14.51
N ASP A 511 -13.94 -40.74 -14.08
CA ASP A 511 -13.52 -39.55 -14.81
C ASP A 511 -12.05 -39.19 -14.56
N GLY A 512 -11.34 -39.98 -13.73
CA GLY A 512 -9.92 -39.76 -13.41
C GLY A 512 -9.66 -38.80 -12.25
N TYR A 513 -10.71 -38.35 -11.53
CA TYR A 513 -10.56 -37.47 -10.37
C TYR A 513 -10.29 -38.23 -9.09
N ARG A 514 -9.33 -37.74 -8.30
CA ARG A 514 -8.91 -38.31 -7.02
C ARG A 514 -10.02 -38.23 -5.99
N LEU A 515 -10.15 -39.32 -5.22
CA LEU A 515 -11.08 -39.39 -4.10
C LEU A 515 -10.41 -38.87 -2.83
N GLY A 516 -11.14 -38.05 -2.07
CA GLY A 516 -10.75 -37.59 -0.75
C GLY A 516 -10.83 -38.69 0.31
N PRO A 517 -10.43 -38.37 1.56
CA PRO A 517 -10.50 -39.31 2.68
C PRO A 517 -11.90 -39.89 2.97
N ASP A 518 -12.95 -39.19 2.56
CA ASP A 518 -14.36 -39.61 2.67
C ASP A 518 -14.83 -40.51 1.51
N GLY A 519 -13.96 -40.78 0.53
CA GLY A 519 -14.27 -41.57 -0.66
C GLY A 519 -15.03 -40.82 -1.75
N GLN A 520 -15.34 -39.53 -1.55
CA GLN A 520 -15.94 -38.67 -2.58
C GLN A 520 -14.86 -37.99 -3.41
N VAL A 521 -15.23 -37.45 -4.58
CA VAL A 521 -14.27 -36.68 -5.39
C VAL A 521 -13.80 -35.46 -4.60
N PHE A 522 -12.49 -35.30 -4.46
CA PHE A 522 -11.91 -34.11 -3.84
C PHE A 522 -11.91 -32.95 -4.85
N GLU A 523 -12.67 -31.89 -4.54
CA GLU A 523 -12.83 -30.71 -5.39
C GLU A 523 -12.22 -29.47 -4.73
N ILE A 524 -11.49 -28.67 -5.53
CA ILE A 524 -11.06 -27.31 -5.20
C ILE A 524 -11.96 -26.30 -5.93
N PRO A 525 -12.92 -25.65 -5.26
CA PRO A 525 -13.80 -24.66 -5.88
C PRO A 525 -13.29 -23.25 -5.63
N PHE A 526 -12.63 -22.66 -6.63
CA PHE A 526 -12.22 -21.26 -6.58
C PHE A 526 -13.42 -20.32 -6.70
N GLU A 527 -13.49 -19.35 -5.79
CA GLU A 527 -14.39 -18.20 -5.88
C GLU A 527 -13.55 -16.91 -5.91
N THR A 528 -13.82 -16.01 -6.87
CA THR A 528 -13.07 -14.75 -7.02
C THR A 528 -14.01 -13.57 -7.29
N GLY A 529 -13.61 -12.38 -6.80
CA GLY A 529 -14.33 -11.12 -6.99
C GLY A 529 -13.86 -10.31 -8.21
N VAL A 530 -12.97 -10.86 -9.06
CA VAL A 530 -12.44 -10.22 -10.28
C VAL A 530 -11.79 -8.87 -10.01
N GLN A 531 -11.02 -8.80 -8.94
CA GLN A 531 -10.40 -7.55 -8.51
C GLN A 531 -9.21 -7.13 -9.39
N ARG A 532 -8.66 -8.06 -10.19
CA ARG A 532 -7.79 -7.75 -11.32
C ARG A 532 -8.22 -8.53 -12.56
N THR A 533 -7.83 -8.00 -13.72
CA THR A 533 -8.24 -8.51 -15.02
C THR A 533 -7.49 -9.78 -15.46
N ASP A 534 -6.35 -10.08 -14.85
CA ASP A 534 -5.48 -11.24 -15.11
C ASP A 534 -5.82 -12.47 -14.22
N MET A 535 -6.66 -12.30 -13.19
CA MET A 535 -7.04 -13.39 -12.28
C MET A 535 -7.86 -14.49 -12.94
N ILE A 536 -8.85 -14.11 -13.76
CA ILE A 536 -9.75 -15.09 -14.39
C ILE A 536 -9.00 -15.97 -15.41
N PRO A 537 -8.24 -15.40 -16.37
CA PRO A 537 -7.44 -16.22 -17.29
C PRO A 537 -6.41 -17.09 -16.56
N THR A 538 -5.85 -16.61 -15.45
CA THR A 538 -4.94 -17.41 -14.62
C THR A 538 -5.67 -18.61 -14.02
N LEU A 539 -6.84 -18.42 -13.43
CA LEU A 539 -7.62 -19.51 -12.85
C LEU A 539 -8.06 -20.54 -13.90
N GLU A 540 -8.42 -20.11 -15.10
CA GLU A 540 -8.75 -21.01 -16.22
C GLU A 540 -7.59 -21.96 -16.57
N LEU A 541 -6.34 -21.48 -16.49
CA LEU A 541 -5.15 -22.31 -16.64
C LEU A 541 -4.90 -23.21 -15.42
N VAL A 542 -5.02 -22.67 -14.21
CA VAL A 542 -4.86 -23.44 -12.96
C VAL A 542 -5.81 -24.62 -12.90
N VAL A 543 -7.07 -24.44 -13.32
CA VAL A 543 -8.05 -25.53 -13.46
C VAL A 543 -7.48 -26.66 -14.32
N GLN A 544 -7.02 -26.35 -15.53
CA GLN A 544 -6.46 -27.34 -16.45
C GLN A 544 -5.20 -28.02 -15.88
N PHE A 545 -4.36 -27.24 -15.19
CA PHE A 545 -3.11 -27.74 -14.62
C PHE A 545 -3.34 -28.75 -13.48
N TRP A 546 -4.28 -28.47 -12.59
CA TRP A 546 -4.58 -29.36 -11.47
C TRP A 546 -5.45 -30.55 -11.88
N GLU A 547 -6.26 -30.42 -12.94
CA GLU A 547 -6.93 -31.56 -13.56
C GLU A 547 -5.95 -32.60 -14.13
N LYS A 548 -4.79 -32.18 -14.67
CA LYS A 548 -3.74 -33.11 -15.15
C LYS A 548 -3.19 -34.03 -14.07
N VAL A 549 -3.26 -33.64 -12.80
CA VAL A 549 -2.89 -34.50 -11.65
C VAL A 549 -4.10 -35.17 -11.01
N GLY A 550 -5.27 -35.08 -11.63
CA GLY A 550 -6.51 -35.70 -11.18
C GLY A 550 -7.20 -34.97 -10.04
N ILE A 551 -6.89 -33.69 -9.77
CA ILE A 551 -7.61 -32.90 -8.78
C ILE A 551 -8.72 -32.14 -9.50
N ARG A 552 -9.98 -32.41 -9.12
CA ARG A 552 -11.12 -31.69 -9.69
C ARG A 552 -11.04 -30.23 -9.23
N THR A 553 -10.97 -29.31 -10.17
CA THR A 553 -10.85 -27.88 -9.87
C THR A 553 -11.93 -27.14 -10.63
N THR A 554 -12.66 -26.29 -9.93
CA THR A 554 -13.71 -25.45 -10.54
C THR A 554 -13.45 -24.00 -10.20
N MET A 555 -13.97 -23.08 -11.00
CA MET A 555 -13.95 -21.67 -10.66
C MET A 555 -15.27 -21.00 -11.00
N LYS A 556 -15.64 -19.99 -10.20
CA LYS A 556 -16.71 -19.06 -10.53
C LYS A 556 -16.35 -17.65 -10.09
N THR A 557 -16.94 -16.70 -10.79
CA THR A 557 -16.93 -15.29 -10.40
C THR A 557 -18.12 -15.00 -9.49
N ILE A 558 -17.89 -14.20 -8.46
CA ILE A 558 -18.94 -13.61 -7.61
C ILE A 558 -18.74 -12.09 -7.56
N ASP A 559 -19.76 -11.36 -7.11
CA ASP A 559 -19.64 -9.91 -6.87
C ASP A 559 -18.51 -9.60 -5.87
N GLY A 560 -17.81 -8.48 -6.07
CA GLY A 560 -16.66 -8.09 -5.24
C GLY A 560 -17.02 -7.86 -3.76
N ALA A 561 -18.18 -7.26 -3.48
CA ALA A 561 -18.64 -7.06 -2.10
C ALA A 561 -19.05 -8.39 -1.46
N LEU A 562 -19.71 -9.27 -2.22
CA LEU A 562 -20.02 -10.63 -1.77
C LEU A 562 -18.75 -11.44 -1.49
N TRP A 563 -17.72 -11.31 -2.33
CA TRP A 563 -16.42 -11.94 -2.10
C TRP A 563 -15.81 -11.49 -0.77
N THR A 564 -15.79 -10.17 -0.52
CA THR A 564 -15.26 -9.60 0.74
C THR A 564 -16.02 -10.15 1.95
N GLN A 565 -17.36 -10.19 1.88
CA GLN A 565 -18.20 -10.74 2.94
C GLN A 565 -17.87 -12.22 3.23
N ARG A 566 -17.81 -13.06 2.19
CA ARG A 566 -17.54 -14.49 2.31
C ARG A 566 -16.11 -14.77 2.79
N SER A 567 -15.14 -13.97 2.36
CA SER A 567 -13.76 -14.05 2.82
C SER A 567 -13.67 -13.75 4.32
N ALA A 568 -14.29 -12.66 4.78
CA ALA A 568 -14.33 -12.28 6.18
C ALA A 568 -15.06 -13.32 7.06
N ALA A 569 -16.09 -13.97 6.52
CA ALA A 569 -16.85 -15.02 7.19
C ALA A 569 -16.16 -16.40 7.16
N ASN A 570 -14.94 -16.53 6.62
CA ASN A 570 -14.22 -17.80 6.48
C ASN A 570 -14.98 -18.86 5.64
N GLU A 571 -15.77 -18.42 4.67
CA GLU A 571 -16.64 -19.28 3.84
C GLU A 571 -16.00 -19.73 2.52
N LEU A 572 -14.91 -19.08 2.10
CA LEU A 572 -14.19 -19.43 0.87
C LEU A 572 -13.29 -20.64 1.12
N LYS A 573 -13.41 -21.69 0.30
CA LYS A 573 -12.46 -22.82 0.29
C LYS A 573 -11.16 -22.45 -0.43
N ALA A 574 -11.27 -21.85 -1.61
CA ALA A 574 -10.14 -21.41 -2.40
C ALA A 574 -10.44 -20.07 -3.07
N THR A 575 -9.41 -19.24 -3.20
CA THR A 575 -9.52 -17.95 -3.89
C THR A 575 -8.20 -17.54 -4.54
N ILE A 576 -8.26 -16.55 -5.42
CA ILE A 576 -7.10 -15.89 -6.03
C ILE A 576 -7.13 -14.42 -5.62
N TYR A 577 -5.98 -13.86 -5.24
CA TYR A 577 -5.86 -12.47 -4.82
C TYR A 577 -4.42 -11.96 -5.00
N TRP A 578 -4.16 -10.66 -4.82
CA TRP A 578 -2.80 -10.14 -4.67
C TRP A 578 -2.48 -9.98 -3.19
N VAL A 579 -1.28 -10.33 -2.74
CA VAL A 579 -0.95 -10.25 -1.31
C VAL A 579 0.37 -9.57 -1.02
N GLU A 580 1.45 -9.97 -1.69
CA GLU A 580 2.77 -9.49 -1.30
C GLU A 580 3.00 -8.07 -1.78
N ALA A 581 2.45 -7.09 -1.08
CA ALA A 581 2.87 -5.71 -1.24
C ALA A 581 4.39 -5.64 -1.10
N LEU A 582 5.06 -4.87 -1.97
CA LEU A 582 6.52 -4.76 -2.02
C LEU A 582 7.18 -4.20 -0.74
N TRP A 583 6.39 -3.84 0.28
CA TRP A 583 6.88 -3.47 1.61
C TRP A 583 7.40 -4.67 2.41
N TYR A 584 8.46 -4.44 3.20
CA TYR A 584 9.03 -5.46 4.07
C TYR A 584 8.18 -5.80 5.31
N ASN A 585 6.97 -5.25 5.44
CA ASN A 585 6.04 -5.53 6.54
C ASN A 585 4.72 -6.17 6.05
N SER A 586 4.72 -6.74 4.84
CA SER A 586 3.53 -7.35 4.25
C SER A 586 2.96 -8.47 5.14
N PRO A 587 1.61 -8.59 5.24
CA PRO A 587 0.94 -9.55 6.11
C PRO A 587 0.97 -11.00 5.60
N VAL A 588 1.60 -11.26 4.44
CA VAL A 588 1.69 -12.58 3.77
C VAL A 588 0.35 -13.33 3.66
N GLY A 589 -0.76 -12.58 3.60
CA GLY A 589 -2.07 -13.10 3.21
C GLY A 589 -2.70 -14.09 4.18
N ILE A 590 -2.30 -14.07 5.46
CA ILE A 590 -2.80 -15.01 6.48
C ILE A 590 -4.33 -14.97 6.55
N ASN A 591 -4.94 -13.79 6.38
CA ASN A 591 -6.39 -13.61 6.32
C ASN A 591 -7.08 -14.32 5.13
N LEU A 592 -6.33 -14.81 4.13
CA LEU A 592 -6.86 -15.52 2.97
C LEU A 592 -6.61 -17.04 3.04
N TRP A 593 -5.42 -17.48 3.49
CA TRP A 593 -5.12 -18.91 3.65
C TRP A 593 -5.41 -19.46 5.04
N ALA A 594 -5.58 -18.63 6.07
CA ALA A 594 -6.02 -19.04 7.41
C ALA A 594 -6.78 -17.94 8.18
N PRO A 595 -7.97 -17.52 7.71
CA PRO A 595 -8.78 -16.47 8.35
C PRO A 595 -8.97 -16.63 9.86
N LEU A 596 -9.24 -17.84 10.36
CA LEU A 596 -9.49 -18.05 11.79
C LEU A 596 -8.22 -17.95 12.65
N TRP A 597 -7.05 -18.26 12.09
CA TRP A 597 -5.77 -18.10 12.79
C TRP A 597 -5.37 -16.61 12.86
N ASP A 598 -5.61 -15.84 11.78
CA ASP A 598 -5.40 -14.38 11.80
C ASP A 598 -6.38 -13.69 12.77
N GLN A 599 -7.65 -14.12 12.81
CA GLN A 599 -8.63 -13.62 13.78
C GLN A 599 -8.21 -13.92 15.22
N TRP A 600 -7.70 -15.13 15.50
CA TRP A 600 -7.17 -15.49 16.81
C TRP A 600 -6.03 -14.56 17.24
N TRP A 601 -5.11 -14.27 16.32
CA TRP A 601 -4.02 -13.34 16.57
C TRP A 601 -4.49 -11.91 16.87
N ASN A 602 -5.35 -11.38 15.99
CA ASN A 602 -5.83 -10.00 16.05
C ASN A 602 -6.71 -9.74 17.28
N THR A 603 -7.39 -10.76 17.79
CA THR A 603 -8.26 -10.66 18.97
C THR A 603 -7.58 -11.08 20.28
N GLY A 604 -6.34 -11.56 20.23
CA GLY A 604 -5.63 -12.08 21.40
C GLY A 604 -6.22 -13.39 21.94
N GLY A 605 -6.78 -14.20 21.06
CA GLY A 605 -7.39 -15.50 21.36
C GLY A 605 -8.85 -15.44 21.81
N ALA A 606 -9.51 -14.29 21.76
CA ALA A 606 -10.93 -14.16 22.12
C ALA A 606 -11.87 -14.74 21.05
N GLU A 607 -11.48 -14.69 19.78
CA GLU A 607 -12.21 -15.22 18.64
C GLU A 607 -11.27 -16.03 17.74
N GLY A 608 -11.79 -16.75 16.75
CA GLY A 608 -11.00 -17.55 15.82
C GLY A 608 -10.59 -18.93 16.37
N GLU A 609 -9.61 -19.55 15.72
CA GLU A 609 -9.06 -20.87 16.05
C GLU A 609 -7.61 -20.72 16.48
N GLU A 610 -7.18 -21.38 17.56
CA GLU A 610 -5.79 -21.35 17.99
C GLU A 610 -4.89 -22.00 16.93
N PRO A 611 -3.86 -21.29 16.41
CA PRO A 611 -2.99 -21.83 15.38
C PRO A 611 -2.04 -22.93 15.92
N PRO A 612 -1.58 -23.84 15.05
CA PRO A 612 -0.48 -24.74 15.39
C PRO A 612 0.82 -23.96 15.67
N GLN A 613 1.79 -24.61 16.31
CA GLN A 613 2.98 -23.94 16.82
C GLN A 613 3.82 -23.26 15.72
N ASP A 614 3.97 -23.90 14.57
CA ASP A 614 4.69 -23.34 13.40
C ASP A 614 4.05 -22.03 12.91
N VAL A 615 2.72 -21.94 12.93
CA VAL A 615 1.99 -20.73 12.56
C VAL A 615 2.06 -19.67 13.66
N LYS A 616 2.07 -20.06 14.94
CA LYS A 616 2.33 -19.11 16.04
C LYS A 616 3.72 -18.49 15.93
N ASP A 617 4.74 -19.31 15.64
CA ASP A 617 6.11 -18.85 15.43
C ASP A 617 6.18 -17.86 14.25
N LEU A 618 5.48 -18.17 13.14
CA LEU A 618 5.34 -17.25 12.01
C LEU A 618 4.68 -15.91 12.41
N LEU A 619 3.59 -15.96 13.16
CA LEU A 619 2.89 -14.76 13.64
C LEU A 619 3.77 -13.92 14.59
N ASP A 620 4.57 -14.57 15.43
CA ASP A 620 5.56 -13.91 16.29
C ASP A 620 6.67 -13.22 15.48
N VAL A 621 7.19 -13.87 14.43
CA VAL A 621 8.14 -13.25 13.49
C VAL A 621 7.49 -12.04 12.82
N ARG A 622 6.26 -12.18 12.29
CA ARG A 622 5.50 -11.08 11.68
C ARG A 622 5.36 -9.88 12.62
N ALA A 623 5.05 -10.11 13.89
CA ALA A 623 5.00 -9.06 14.90
C ALA A 623 6.36 -8.38 15.09
N THR A 624 7.42 -9.17 15.19
CA THR A 624 8.78 -8.69 15.47
C THR A 624 9.33 -7.82 14.34
N ILE A 625 8.98 -8.10 13.08
CA ILE A 625 9.41 -7.28 11.92
C ILE A 625 9.07 -5.80 12.12
N THR A 626 7.89 -5.52 12.68
CA THR A 626 7.46 -4.14 12.92
C THR A 626 8.20 -3.46 14.09
N THR A 627 8.75 -4.24 15.01
CA THR A 627 9.51 -3.72 16.17
C THR A 627 10.97 -3.43 15.85
N LEU A 628 11.52 -4.08 14.82
CA LEU A 628 12.91 -3.95 14.42
C LEU A 628 13.16 -2.66 13.64
N PRO A 629 14.37 -2.07 13.75
CA PRO A 629 14.78 -1.01 12.84
C PRO A 629 14.71 -1.50 11.38
N PRO A 630 14.46 -0.61 10.39
CA PRO A 630 14.11 -1.00 9.02
C PRO A 630 15.06 -2.02 8.38
N ALA A 631 16.38 -1.82 8.50
CA ALA A 631 17.38 -2.73 7.92
C ALA A 631 17.34 -4.16 8.51
N GLU A 632 16.99 -4.29 9.79
CA GLU A 632 16.79 -5.58 10.44
C GLU A 632 15.41 -6.17 10.13
N GLY A 633 14.37 -5.33 10.06
CA GLY A 633 13.02 -5.70 9.63
C GLY A 633 13.01 -6.30 8.21
N ILE A 634 13.77 -5.74 7.27
CA ILE A 634 13.93 -6.27 5.91
C ILE A 634 14.53 -7.69 5.93
N LYS A 635 15.54 -7.94 6.76
CA LYS A 635 16.16 -9.26 6.90
C LYS A 635 15.18 -10.27 7.51
N ALA A 636 14.52 -9.90 8.61
CA ALA A 636 13.52 -10.73 9.27
C ALA A 636 12.33 -11.05 8.35
N TYR A 637 11.92 -10.10 7.50
CA TYR A 637 10.89 -10.33 6.49
C TYR A 637 11.32 -11.34 5.43
N ALA A 638 12.57 -11.28 4.96
CA ALA A 638 13.10 -12.29 4.04
C ALA A 638 13.09 -13.70 4.65
N GLU A 639 13.42 -13.83 5.94
CA GLU A 639 13.30 -15.10 6.68
C GLU A 639 11.85 -15.55 6.82
N MET A 640 10.93 -14.64 7.14
CA MET A 640 9.50 -14.92 7.22
C MET A 640 8.94 -15.44 5.88
N LYS A 641 9.28 -14.78 4.77
CA LYS A 641 8.89 -15.23 3.42
C LYS A 641 9.37 -16.66 3.15
N LYS A 642 10.60 -16.99 3.54
CA LYS A 642 11.13 -18.35 3.41
C LYS A 642 10.32 -19.37 4.23
N LEU A 643 9.97 -19.06 5.48
CA LEU A 643 9.14 -19.93 6.32
C LEU A 643 7.78 -20.23 5.66
N VAL A 644 7.15 -19.19 5.12
CA VAL A 644 5.86 -19.30 4.44
C VAL A 644 5.99 -20.11 3.14
N ALA A 645 7.05 -19.87 2.38
CA ALA A 645 7.35 -20.56 1.14
C ALA A 645 7.67 -22.06 1.33
N ASP A 646 8.47 -22.42 2.33
CA ASP A 646 8.86 -23.80 2.63
C ASP A 646 7.64 -24.68 2.99
N GLN A 647 6.62 -24.06 3.60
CA GLN A 647 5.34 -24.68 3.90
C GLN A 647 4.32 -24.56 2.76
N ILE A 648 4.57 -23.71 1.76
CA ILE A 648 3.64 -23.38 0.66
C ILE A 648 2.25 -23.08 1.23
N TYR A 649 2.14 -22.14 2.18
CA TYR A 649 0.83 -21.76 2.73
C TYR A 649 -0.09 -21.14 1.67
N PHE A 650 0.50 -20.53 0.64
CA PHE A 650 -0.16 -20.10 -0.59
C PHE A 650 0.78 -20.25 -1.78
N PHE A 651 0.25 -20.10 -2.99
CA PHE A 651 0.99 -20.27 -4.24
C PHE A 651 1.25 -18.91 -4.88
N VAL A 652 2.50 -18.63 -5.26
CA VAL A 652 2.87 -17.47 -6.07
C VAL A 652 3.23 -18.03 -7.45
N PRO A 653 2.35 -17.94 -8.46
CA PRO A 653 2.64 -18.47 -9.78
C PRO A 653 3.72 -17.67 -10.51
N VAL A 654 3.76 -16.34 -10.31
CA VAL A 654 4.66 -15.40 -10.99
C VAL A 654 5.02 -14.23 -10.08
N GLU A 655 6.13 -13.55 -10.39
CA GLU A 655 6.59 -12.34 -9.69
C GLU A 655 7.01 -11.24 -10.66
N LYS A 656 7.31 -10.04 -10.14
CA LYS A 656 7.87 -8.90 -10.91
C LYS A 656 7.03 -8.57 -12.14
N VAL A 657 5.71 -8.58 -11.97
CA VAL A 657 4.76 -8.32 -13.07
C VAL A 657 4.85 -6.86 -13.48
N LEU A 658 5.13 -6.62 -14.77
CA LEU A 658 5.03 -5.31 -15.38
C LEU A 658 3.63 -5.17 -15.96
N GLN A 659 2.81 -4.30 -15.38
CA GLN A 659 1.45 -4.07 -15.84
C GLN A 659 1.36 -2.90 -16.83
N PRO A 660 0.39 -2.91 -17.75
CA PRO A 660 0.12 -1.76 -18.61
C PRO A 660 -0.43 -0.59 -17.80
N LEU A 661 0.28 0.54 -17.82
CA LEU A 661 -0.17 1.85 -17.38
C LEU A 661 -0.43 2.70 -18.63
N ILE A 662 -1.64 3.23 -18.75
CA ILE A 662 -2.02 4.04 -19.91
C ILE A 662 -2.20 5.49 -19.49
N PHE A 663 -1.58 6.42 -20.22
CA PHE A 663 -1.73 7.85 -19.98
C PHE A 663 -1.66 8.65 -21.28
N SER A 664 -2.33 9.81 -21.33
CA SER A 664 -2.33 10.68 -22.50
C SER A 664 -0.91 11.19 -22.79
N LYS A 665 -0.52 11.24 -24.06
CA LYS A 665 0.76 11.86 -24.50
C LYS A 665 0.86 13.33 -24.10
N ARG A 666 -0.29 13.98 -23.86
CA ARG A 666 -0.40 15.37 -23.40
C ARG A 666 0.02 15.54 -21.94
N LEU A 667 0.03 14.48 -21.13
CA LEU A 667 0.47 14.56 -19.74
C LEU A 667 2.01 14.56 -19.64
N GLY A 668 2.53 15.42 -18.79
CA GLY A 668 3.90 15.44 -18.30
C GLY A 668 3.98 14.95 -16.85
N ASN A 669 5.21 14.67 -16.39
CA ASN A 669 5.51 14.08 -15.07
C ASN A 669 4.87 12.72 -14.78
N VAL A 670 4.42 11.99 -15.80
CA VAL A 670 4.01 10.57 -15.67
C VAL A 670 5.21 9.69 -16.01
N SER A 671 5.66 8.86 -15.06
CA SER A 671 6.78 7.95 -15.30
C SER A 671 6.37 6.78 -16.19
N ASP A 672 7.19 6.50 -17.20
CA ASP A 672 7.15 5.30 -18.03
C ASP A 672 8.29 4.32 -17.74
N SER A 673 9.05 4.57 -16.66
CA SER A 673 10.18 3.73 -16.27
C SER A 673 9.70 2.36 -15.79
N PRO A 674 10.30 1.25 -16.26
CA PRO A 674 10.00 -0.08 -15.73
C PRO A 674 10.43 -0.25 -14.26
N ASP A 675 11.29 0.64 -13.75
CA ASP A 675 11.70 0.67 -12.35
C ASP A 675 10.70 1.43 -11.45
N ALA A 676 9.75 2.15 -12.06
CA ALA A 676 8.68 2.81 -11.34
C ALA A 676 7.55 1.83 -11.00
N ILE A 677 6.93 2.03 -9.84
CA ILE A 677 5.76 1.27 -9.43
C ILE A 677 4.52 2.00 -9.90
N ALA A 678 3.65 1.32 -10.65
CA ALA A 678 2.48 1.92 -11.31
C ALA A 678 1.61 2.75 -10.36
N ILE A 679 1.42 2.26 -9.13
CA ILE A 679 0.61 2.94 -8.12
C ILE A 679 1.37 4.11 -7.47
N GLY A 680 2.70 4.07 -7.39
CA GLY A 680 3.52 5.20 -7.00
C GLY A 680 3.46 6.33 -8.04
N VAL A 681 3.45 5.98 -9.33
CA VAL A 681 3.19 6.95 -10.41
C VAL A 681 1.85 7.64 -10.20
N ASN A 682 0.78 6.86 -10.01
CA ASN A 682 -0.58 7.36 -9.74
C ASN A 682 -0.65 8.21 -8.45
N PHE A 683 0.07 7.82 -7.40
CA PHE A 683 0.12 8.51 -6.11
C PHE A 683 0.77 9.89 -6.22
N SER A 684 1.67 10.07 -7.20
CA SER A 684 2.31 11.34 -7.49
C SER A 684 1.53 12.23 -8.47
N ALA A 685 0.22 12.07 -8.59
CA ALA A 685 -0.53 12.75 -9.64
C ALA A 685 -0.62 14.27 -9.47
N GLU A 686 -0.41 14.80 -8.26
CA GLU A 686 -0.45 16.25 -8.00
C GLU A 686 0.57 17.03 -8.85
N GLN A 687 1.68 16.39 -9.23
CA GLN A 687 2.71 16.96 -10.10
C GLN A 687 2.46 16.70 -11.60
N PHE A 688 1.40 16.00 -11.99
CA PHE A 688 1.04 15.83 -13.40
C PHE A 688 0.56 17.16 -13.98
N TYR A 689 0.91 17.43 -15.23
CA TYR A 689 0.50 18.65 -15.93
C TYR A 689 0.23 18.37 -17.42
N PHE A 690 -0.54 19.23 -18.09
CA PHE A 690 -0.70 19.18 -19.54
C PHE A 690 0.41 19.98 -20.24
N LYS A 691 1.14 19.33 -21.16
CA LYS A 691 2.27 19.92 -21.91
C LYS A 691 1.88 21.08 -22.82
N SER A 692 0.62 21.09 -23.29
CA SER A 692 0.09 22.04 -24.27
C SER A 692 -1.37 22.36 -24.00
#